data_AF-A0A8H3CD51-F1
#
_entry.id   AF-A0A8H3CD51-F1
#
_cell.length_a   1.000
_cell.length_b   1.000
_cell.length_c   1.000
_cell.angle_alpha   90.00
_cell.angle_beta   90.00
_cell.angle_gamma   90.00
#
_symmetry.space_group_name_H-M   'P 1'
#
loop_
_entity.id
_entity.type
_entity.pdbx_description
1 polymer ?
#
loop_
_entity_poly.entity_id
_entity_poly.type
_entity_poly.pdbx_seq_one_letter_code
_entity_poly.pdbx_strand_id
1 'polypeptide(L)'
;MVAKASVVVAVALSAVATAASSKKTCVVKHTKNGDDTPAILDAFSKCQKNGNVVFSKGVTYNAWTPFAVYNLNNVIVNIDGNIDLPKQVSVVQQKINSTANPASTYATPWMYFQGDRVQLIGSKSKDGGRFNGYGQQWWDNGIRILRPQLATFNVTNGYIARLKVIKPVAWGWNIPGKNVLIEDHFVDAKPNNSTRDSTISFPFNTDGFNLSGQNITLNGYWGENGDDCVSVVNGARDIVAKNGYCGFSSHGLSIGSLGRNGANHSVANVLFDKWTMEGAVYAARFKSWTGGNGFAENVTWSNIRAINVSTAAFVTQNYYDQDKGPRPDNQNKTSTRITNLTFKNFEGYLGPNWTDGTCISEPCWNYVQGGDTTQSIILDLYNGTASGLKFRNFKIHPYKKGYDKTTVICDPETLKPEDIKVLGFKDKAHRGTKIDFLPNNICRDELYVRAECQNRIIMLFTPLIALAAYASAAPAGTSSVNTSTSSTSATSSPTPSTTTGAAVPSPTVPYASDNPNDSFLNRFQSGTPEPERGVAGGSIMGPQNLPLERQNPDLLAPPTTDHGSVENVKWPFGLSHNRVQDGGWARQQNIHEMPIATTMAGVDMRLNAGAIRELHWHLTAEWGYVMDGSCRVNAVDQLGRNYLADVYPGDLWYFPQGIPHSIQGLNDTANGCEFLLVLDDGTFSEDSTFLLTDWMAHIPKEVLAKNFRVNTSAFDHIPDRQLWMLPSAVPTKSVTEANPVSPAGTVPLPFTFAASKAPATNVTGGSVKVIDSRTFNVSKTIAVAEVRVVPGGIRELHWHPTQPEWTFYLEGNARVTVFASSANARTFDYQAGDIGYVPPTFGHYVENIGNTTMRYLEIFKTDIYEDISLNQWLALTPPEMVKAHLQLDDETISLLQKVKPIVVGPGEW
;
A
#
# COMPACT_ATOMS: atom_id res chain seq x y z
N MET A 1 -22.34 53.67 -28.23
CA MET A 1 -23.21 54.34 -27.24
C MET A 1 -23.82 53.30 -26.32
N VAL A 2 -24.25 53.69 -25.11
CA VAL A 2 -24.99 52.88 -24.10
C VAL A 2 -24.27 51.60 -23.63
N ALA A 3 -23.68 51.67 -22.44
CA ALA A 3 -23.24 50.49 -21.69
C ALA A 3 -24.42 49.83 -20.95
N LYS A 4 -24.29 48.55 -20.56
CA LYS A 4 -25.20 47.87 -19.62
C LYS A 4 -24.50 47.67 -18.28
N ALA A 5 -25.23 47.91 -17.20
CA ALA A 5 -24.69 47.90 -15.84
C ALA A 5 -24.52 46.48 -15.28
N SER A 6 -23.38 46.23 -14.64
CA SER A 6 -23.16 45.07 -13.76
C SER A 6 -23.52 45.45 -12.33
N VAL A 7 -24.48 44.75 -11.72
CA VAL A 7 -24.81 44.94 -10.30
C VAL A 7 -23.75 44.27 -9.44
N VAL A 8 -22.84 45.08 -8.90
CA VAL A 8 -21.87 44.63 -7.88
C VAL A 8 -22.55 44.68 -6.51
N VAL A 9 -22.69 43.53 -5.85
CA VAL A 9 -23.11 43.48 -4.44
C VAL A 9 -21.91 43.86 -3.58
N ALA A 10 -21.79 45.16 -3.28
CA ALA A 10 -20.77 45.67 -2.37
C ALA A 10 -21.12 45.29 -0.92
N VAL A 11 -20.42 44.31 -0.35
CA VAL A 11 -20.42 44.09 1.10
C VAL A 11 -19.64 45.25 1.73
N ALA A 12 -20.36 46.11 2.44
CA ALA A 12 -19.76 47.28 3.10
C ALA A 12 -18.91 46.85 4.30
N LEU A 13 -17.59 46.76 4.12
CA LEU A 13 -16.66 46.80 5.24
C LEU A 13 -16.70 48.22 5.82
N SER A 14 -17.39 48.38 6.96
CA SER A 14 -17.29 49.57 7.79
C SER A 14 -15.86 49.67 8.33
N ALA A 15 -15.09 50.61 7.77
CA ALA A 15 -13.68 50.80 8.12
C ALA A 15 -13.52 51.44 9.51
N VAL A 16 -13.67 50.61 10.57
CA VAL A 16 -13.14 50.97 11.89
C VAL A 16 -11.62 50.93 11.79
N ALA A 17 -11.00 52.10 11.67
CA ALA A 17 -9.56 52.25 11.62
C ALA A 17 -8.92 52.01 12.99
N THR A 18 -8.97 50.77 13.48
CA THR A 18 -8.11 50.34 14.59
C THR A 18 -6.66 50.41 14.12
N ALA A 19 -5.81 51.07 14.91
CA ALA A 19 -4.41 51.25 14.56
C ALA A 19 -3.74 49.89 14.29
N ALA A 20 -3.14 49.74 13.11
CA ALA A 20 -2.55 48.49 12.66
C ALA A 20 -1.26 48.19 13.46
N SER A 21 -1.43 47.58 14.63
CA SER A 21 -0.34 46.99 15.41
C SER A 21 0.45 46.05 14.51
N SER A 22 1.71 46.40 14.21
CA SER A 22 2.59 45.61 13.35
C SER A 22 2.64 44.16 13.83
N LYS A 23 2.16 43.22 13.02
CA LYS A 23 2.22 41.79 13.37
C LYS A 23 3.67 41.37 13.50
N LYS A 24 4.03 40.82 14.66
CA LYS A 24 5.35 40.24 14.90
C LYS A 24 5.64 39.22 13.79
N THR A 25 6.78 39.36 13.11
CA THR A 25 7.15 38.49 11.99
C THR A 25 8.27 37.55 12.42
N CYS A 26 8.08 36.26 12.15
CA CYS A 26 9.00 35.17 12.47
C CYS A 26 9.37 34.46 11.16
N VAL A 27 10.55 34.77 10.63
CA VAL A 27 11.07 34.09 9.44
C VAL A 27 11.63 32.73 9.85
N VAL A 28 11.17 31.67 9.19
CA VAL A 28 11.69 30.31 9.38
C VAL A 28 13.14 30.28 8.87
N LYS A 29 14.07 29.84 9.72
CA LYS A 29 15.47 29.60 9.32
C LYS A 29 15.57 28.29 8.56
N HIS A 30 16.45 28.24 7.56
CA HIS A 30 16.78 27.03 6.83
C HIS A 30 18.20 26.55 7.18
N THR A 31 18.35 25.24 7.30
CA THR A 31 19.57 24.52 7.63
C THR A 31 19.94 23.64 6.44
N LYS A 32 21.00 24.00 5.71
CA LYS A 32 21.46 23.20 4.57
C LYS A 32 21.76 21.77 5.05
N ASN A 33 21.10 20.78 4.44
CA ASN A 33 21.17 19.35 4.75
C ASN A 33 20.70 18.96 6.18
N GLY A 34 20.02 19.85 6.92
CA GLY A 34 19.42 19.54 8.23
C GLY A 34 17.89 19.51 8.18
N ASP A 35 17.26 18.94 9.21
CA ASP A 35 15.81 19.03 9.43
C ASP A 35 15.45 20.45 9.95
N ASP A 36 14.59 21.16 9.22
CA ASP A 36 14.12 22.50 9.56
C ASP A 36 12.91 22.50 10.50
N THR A 37 12.33 21.33 10.81
CA THR A 37 11.17 21.19 11.70
C THR A 37 11.34 21.92 13.05
N PRO A 38 12.52 21.87 13.73
CA PRO A 38 12.75 22.66 14.95
C PRO A 38 12.69 24.18 14.71
N ALA A 39 13.17 24.66 13.56
CA ALA A 39 13.11 26.08 13.20
C ALA A 39 11.71 26.53 12.78
N ILE A 40 10.91 25.62 12.20
CA ILE A 40 9.48 25.82 11.92
C ILE A 40 8.73 25.98 13.25
N LEU A 41 8.91 25.05 14.20
CA LEU A 41 8.29 25.09 15.53
C LEU A 41 8.74 26.32 16.35
N ASP A 42 10.00 26.72 16.27
CA ASP A 42 10.51 27.96 16.87
C ASP A 42 9.80 29.21 16.31
N ALA A 43 9.66 29.30 14.98
CA ALA A 43 8.96 30.42 14.34
C ALA A 43 7.46 30.45 14.71
N PHE A 44 6.79 29.29 14.72
CA PHE A 44 5.38 29.19 15.13
C PHE A 44 5.17 29.53 16.60
N SER A 45 6.01 29.06 17.53
CA SER A 45 5.89 29.41 18.95
C SER A 45 6.11 30.91 19.18
N LYS A 46 7.11 31.51 18.51
CA LYS A 46 7.39 32.96 18.61
C LYS A 46 6.29 33.83 18.00
N CYS A 47 5.51 33.32 17.06
CA CYS A 47 4.44 34.06 16.36
C CYS A 47 3.03 33.46 16.57
N GLN A 48 2.83 32.65 17.63
CA GLN A 48 1.60 31.88 17.88
C GLN A 48 0.34 32.74 18.02
N LYS A 49 0.47 34.02 18.40
CA LYS A 49 -0.64 34.97 18.57
C LYS A 49 -0.33 36.30 17.89
N ASN A 50 -1.27 36.81 17.09
CA ASN A 50 -1.15 38.06 16.32
C ASN A 50 0.11 38.13 15.41
N GLY A 51 0.64 36.97 14.99
CA GLY A 51 1.92 36.87 14.30
C GLY A 51 1.84 36.63 12.79
N ASN A 52 3.01 36.66 12.18
CA ASN A 52 3.27 36.37 10.77
C ASN A 52 4.47 35.40 10.66
N VAL A 53 4.24 34.14 10.30
CA VAL A 53 5.29 33.15 10.05
C VAL A 53 5.65 33.19 8.56
N VAL A 54 6.93 33.23 8.21
CA VAL A 54 7.38 33.39 6.81
C VAL A 54 8.38 32.32 6.41
N PHE A 55 8.03 31.52 5.40
CA PHE A 55 8.94 30.65 4.66
C PHE A 55 9.41 31.41 3.42
N SER A 56 10.72 31.71 3.35
CA SER A 56 11.29 32.69 2.41
C SER A 56 11.30 32.22 0.96
N LYS A 57 11.01 33.13 0.02
CA LYS A 57 11.08 32.89 -1.43
C LYS A 57 12.45 32.31 -1.84
N GLY A 58 12.43 31.25 -2.64
CA GLY A 58 13.65 30.61 -3.18
C GLY A 58 14.38 29.71 -2.18
N VAL A 59 13.82 29.52 -0.97
CA VAL A 59 14.29 28.54 0.01
C VAL A 59 13.36 27.32 -0.02
N THR A 60 13.94 26.12 0.00
CA THR A 60 13.22 24.87 0.22
C THR A 60 13.55 24.37 1.62
N TYR A 61 12.52 24.19 2.44
CA TYR A 61 12.62 23.85 3.85
C TYR A 61 12.41 22.36 4.07
N ASN A 62 13.33 21.72 4.78
CA ASN A 62 13.32 20.29 5.06
C ASN A 62 12.42 19.98 6.26
N ALA A 63 11.12 19.74 6.03
CA ALA A 63 10.20 19.36 7.11
C ALA A 63 10.29 17.85 7.39
N TRP A 64 11.43 17.38 7.88
CA TRP A 64 11.75 15.94 7.96
C TRP A 64 11.27 15.24 9.23
N THR A 65 10.57 15.96 10.11
CA THR A 65 9.85 15.39 11.25
C THR A 65 8.37 15.84 11.21
N PRO A 66 7.40 14.95 11.45
CA PRO A 66 6.00 15.36 11.58
C PRO A 66 5.81 16.33 12.74
N PHE A 67 4.99 17.35 12.56
CA PHE A 67 4.78 18.37 13.60
C PHE A 67 3.33 18.80 13.77
N ALA A 68 3.01 19.28 14.96
CA ALA A 68 1.74 19.89 15.30
C ALA A 68 1.94 21.29 15.89
N VAL A 69 1.12 22.25 15.46
CA VAL A 69 1.10 23.62 15.96
C VAL A 69 -0.32 23.97 16.44
N TYR A 70 -0.46 24.03 17.76
CA TYR A 70 -1.71 24.25 18.48
C TYR A 70 -1.88 25.70 18.93
N ASN A 71 -3.10 26.05 19.33
CA ASN A 71 -3.47 27.32 19.98
C ASN A 71 -3.07 28.58 19.18
N LEU A 72 -2.98 28.47 17.85
CA LEU A 72 -2.73 29.60 16.96
C LEU A 72 -3.88 30.60 17.07
N ASN A 73 -3.59 31.90 17.16
CA ASN A 73 -4.63 32.93 17.15
C ASN A 73 -4.27 34.16 16.30
N ASN A 74 -5.09 34.48 15.30
CA ASN A 74 -4.85 35.61 14.39
C ASN A 74 -3.45 35.55 13.72
N VAL A 75 -3.06 34.36 13.26
CA VAL A 75 -1.74 34.07 12.67
C VAL A 75 -1.83 34.02 11.14
N ILE A 76 -0.89 34.65 10.45
CA ILE A 76 -0.70 34.49 9.01
C ILE A 76 0.56 33.66 8.80
N VAL A 77 0.53 32.72 7.86
CA VAL A 77 1.67 31.90 7.46
C VAL A 77 1.88 32.11 5.96
N ASN A 78 2.92 32.85 5.59
CA ASN A 78 3.28 33.10 4.20
C ASN A 78 4.32 32.07 3.76
N ILE A 79 3.98 31.32 2.71
CA ILE A 79 4.77 30.21 2.15
C ILE A 79 5.22 30.59 0.74
N ASP A 80 6.22 31.47 0.67
CA ASP A 80 6.85 31.88 -0.60
C ASP A 80 7.97 30.92 -1.03
N GLY A 81 8.60 30.25 -0.07
CA GLY A 81 9.47 29.09 -0.29
C GLY A 81 8.70 27.80 -0.56
N ASN A 82 9.40 26.67 -0.54
CA ASN A 82 8.83 25.33 -0.68
C ASN A 82 9.12 24.49 0.58
N ILE A 83 8.40 23.38 0.76
CA ILE A 83 8.53 22.46 1.90
C ILE A 83 8.70 21.04 1.37
N ASP A 84 9.82 20.40 1.72
CA ASP A 84 10.16 19.03 1.33
C ASP A 84 9.95 18.07 2.52
N LEU A 85 9.20 16.99 2.30
CA LEU A 85 9.13 15.84 3.19
C LEU A 85 10.35 14.92 2.98
N PRO A 86 10.65 13.95 3.87
CA PRO A 86 11.74 13.00 3.65
C PRO A 86 11.53 12.16 2.39
N LYS A 87 12.61 11.90 1.65
CA LYS A 87 12.60 11.07 0.43
C LYS A 87 12.72 9.57 0.68
N GLN A 88 12.85 9.09 1.91
CA GLN A 88 12.95 7.65 2.20
C GLN A 88 11.64 7.14 2.82
N VAL A 89 11.03 6.13 2.20
CA VAL A 89 9.75 5.54 2.63
C VAL A 89 9.82 5.07 4.09
N SER A 90 10.84 4.28 4.43
CA SER A 90 11.08 3.77 5.77
C SER A 90 11.22 4.88 6.83
N VAL A 91 11.92 5.97 6.51
CA VAL A 91 12.06 7.14 7.40
C VAL A 91 10.70 7.80 7.64
N VAL A 92 9.89 7.98 6.60
CA VAL A 92 8.53 8.53 6.73
C VAL A 92 7.63 7.60 7.55
N GLN A 93 7.67 6.30 7.32
CA GLN A 93 6.89 5.31 8.08
C GLN A 93 7.31 5.28 9.56
N GLN A 94 8.61 5.25 9.86
CA GLN A 94 9.15 5.31 11.23
C GLN A 94 8.69 6.57 11.96
N LYS A 95 8.76 7.73 11.28
CA LYS A 95 8.30 9.02 11.81
C LYS A 95 6.79 9.07 12.03
N ILE A 96 5.99 8.43 11.17
CA ILE A 96 4.53 8.34 11.32
C ILE A 96 4.11 7.35 12.42
N ASN A 97 4.84 6.25 12.59
CA ASN A 97 4.59 5.28 13.66
C ASN A 97 4.99 5.80 15.06
N SER A 98 5.73 6.91 15.14
CA SER A 98 6.24 7.50 16.39
C SER A 98 5.72 8.91 16.72
N THR A 99 4.91 9.53 15.84
CA THR A 99 4.38 10.88 16.09
C THR A 99 3.07 10.87 16.87
N ALA A 100 2.89 11.87 17.74
CA ALA A 100 1.66 12.14 18.47
C ALA A 100 0.68 13.07 17.72
N ASN A 101 0.89 13.31 16.42
CA ASN A 101 -0.02 14.10 15.59
C ASN A 101 -1.43 13.44 15.56
N PRO A 102 -2.53 14.16 15.87
CA PRO A 102 -3.87 13.57 15.87
C PRO A 102 -4.29 13.09 14.47
N ALA A 103 -4.57 11.79 14.36
CA ALA A 103 -4.99 11.15 13.12
C ALA A 103 -6.35 11.65 12.60
N SER A 104 -6.54 11.57 11.28
CA SER A 104 -7.86 11.69 10.65
C SER A 104 -8.60 10.34 10.68
N THR A 105 -9.77 10.27 10.04
CA THR A 105 -10.49 9.01 9.80
C THR A 105 -9.79 8.06 8.82
N TYR A 106 -8.64 8.45 8.29
CA TYR A 106 -7.83 7.66 7.34
C TYR A 106 -6.40 7.42 7.86
N ALA A 107 -5.67 8.47 8.20
CA ALA A 107 -4.26 8.37 8.57
C ALA A 107 -3.76 9.51 9.48
N THR A 108 -2.60 9.29 10.08
CA THR A 108 -1.82 10.30 10.80
C THR A 108 -1.31 11.37 9.82
N PRO A 109 -1.53 12.67 10.07
CA PRO A 109 -1.04 13.73 9.19
C PRO A 109 0.43 14.08 9.50
N TRP A 110 1.20 14.43 8.47
CA TRP A 110 2.57 14.92 8.64
C TRP A 110 2.59 16.30 9.33
N MET A 111 1.64 17.16 9.01
CA MET A 111 1.47 18.49 9.61
C MET A 111 0.08 18.66 10.23
N TYR A 112 0.00 19.15 11.46
CA TYR A 112 -1.26 19.43 12.15
C TYR A 112 -1.35 20.90 12.57
N PHE A 113 -2.37 21.62 12.10
CA PHE A 113 -2.60 23.02 12.43
C PHE A 113 -3.90 23.17 13.21
N GLN A 114 -3.87 23.84 14.37
CA GLN A 114 -5.05 24.05 15.22
C GLN A 114 -5.07 25.44 15.87
N GLY A 115 -6.25 26.07 15.86
CA GLY A 115 -6.42 27.44 16.35
C GLY A 115 -7.63 28.19 15.77
N ASP A 116 -7.58 29.52 15.87
CA ASP A 116 -8.61 30.45 15.39
C ASP A 116 -7.98 31.60 14.57
N ARG A 117 -8.65 32.03 13.49
CA ARG A 117 -8.19 33.10 12.59
C ARG A 117 -6.78 32.84 12.04
N VAL A 118 -6.55 31.63 11.52
CA VAL A 118 -5.27 31.22 10.91
C VAL A 118 -5.36 31.29 9.39
N GLN A 119 -4.34 31.82 8.74
CA GLN A 119 -4.24 31.92 7.28
C GLN A 119 -2.99 31.21 6.77
N LEU A 120 -3.12 30.27 5.83
CA LEU A 120 -2.00 29.63 5.12
C LEU A 120 -1.97 30.13 3.67
N ILE A 121 -0.95 30.90 3.30
CA ILE A 121 -0.91 31.64 2.04
C ILE A 121 0.35 31.27 1.25
N GLY A 122 0.19 30.56 0.15
CA GLY A 122 1.26 30.21 -0.78
C GLY A 122 1.59 31.33 -1.76
N SER A 123 2.80 31.24 -2.32
CA SER A 123 3.29 32.19 -3.32
C SER A 123 2.37 32.32 -4.55
N LYS A 124 2.39 33.48 -5.20
CA LYS A 124 1.82 33.65 -6.55
C LYS A 124 2.67 32.99 -7.65
N SER A 125 3.91 32.59 -7.35
CA SER A 125 4.76 31.85 -8.30
C SER A 125 4.26 30.41 -8.52
N LYS A 126 4.49 29.86 -9.72
CA LYS A 126 4.30 28.43 -10.01
C LYS A 126 5.28 27.55 -9.22
N ASP A 127 6.43 28.10 -8.86
CA ASP A 127 7.58 27.39 -8.28
C ASP A 127 7.83 27.72 -6.79
N GLY A 128 6.90 28.43 -6.15
CA GLY A 128 6.89 28.72 -4.71
C GLY A 128 5.56 28.34 -4.07
N GLY A 129 5.54 28.02 -2.78
CA GLY A 129 4.36 27.52 -2.07
C GLY A 129 4.06 26.04 -2.34
N ARG A 130 5.06 25.24 -2.73
CA ARG A 130 4.94 23.79 -2.94
C ARG A 130 5.18 23.02 -1.64
N PHE A 131 4.38 21.97 -1.45
CA PHE A 131 4.64 20.87 -0.53
C PHE A 131 5.01 19.65 -1.38
N ASN A 132 6.26 19.22 -1.32
CA ASN A 132 6.77 18.08 -2.08
C ASN A 132 6.72 16.83 -1.20
N GLY A 133 5.78 15.94 -1.48
CA GLY A 133 5.50 14.74 -0.67
C GLY A 133 6.26 13.48 -1.07
N TYR A 134 6.87 13.48 -2.27
CA TYR A 134 7.63 12.35 -2.84
C TYR A 134 6.85 11.00 -2.91
N GLY A 135 5.53 11.06 -3.08
CA GLY A 135 4.65 9.90 -3.21
C GLY A 135 4.98 8.94 -4.36
N GLN A 136 5.65 9.41 -5.41
CA GLN A 136 5.98 8.63 -6.61
C GLN A 136 6.58 7.24 -6.28
N GLN A 137 7.63 7.20 -5.47
CA GLN A 137 8.32 5.98 -5.03
C GLN A 137 7.46 5.05 -4.14
N TRP A 138 6.38 5.55 -3.54
CA TRP A 138 5.43 4.71 -2.79
C TRP A 138 4.48 4.02 -3.74
N TRP A 139 4.01 4.77 -4.75
CA TRP A 139 3.13 4.25 -5.79
C TRP A 139 3.88 3.22 -6.63
N ASP A 140 5.07 3.54 -7.14
CA ASP A 140 5.87 2.65 -7.99
C ASP A 140 6.15 1.28 -7.33
N ASN A 141 6.32 1.26 -6.00
CA ASN A 141 6.53 0.05 -5.20
C ASN A 141 5.23 -0.53 -4.58
N GLY A 142 4.04 -0.01 -4.93
CA GLY A 142 2.75 -0.49 -4.42
C GLY A 142 2.52 -0.33 -2.90
N ILE A 143 3.33 0.48 -2.22
CA ILE A 143 3.38 0.56 -0.75
C ILE A 143 2.17 1.34 -0.23
N ARG A 144 1.25 0.64 0.43
CA ARG A 144 -0.02 1.21 0.94
C ARG A 144 -0.06 1.43 2.45
N ILE A 145 0.85 0.81 3.21
CA ILE A 145 0.89 0.82 4.70
C ILE A 145 1.65 2.03 5.28
N LEU A 146 1.23 2.49 6.47
CA LEU A 146 1.84 3.60 7.24
C LEU A 146 2.07 4.89 6.42
N ARG A 147 1.16 5.18 5.49
CA ARG A 147 1.21 6.37 4.63
C ARG A 147 0.73 7.63 5.35
N PRO A 148 1.50 8.73 5.40
CA PRO A 148 1.00 10.00 5.90
C PRO A 148 -0.05 10.60 4.97
N GLN A 149 -1.08 11.17 5.58
CA GLN A 149 -1.77 12.32 5.01
C GLN A 149 -0.83 13.53 5.09
N LEU A 150 -0.84 14.45 4.12
CA LEU A 150 0.07 15.61 4.13
C LEU A 150 -0.24 16.55 5.32
N ALA A 151 -1.47 17.05 5.45
CA ALA A 151 -1.81 18.01 6.49
C ALA A 151 -3.26 17.97 6.99
N THR A 152 -3.47 18.21 8.28
CA THR A 152 -4.80 18.48 8.87
C THR A 152 -4.90 19.95 9.30
N PHE A 153 -5.98 20.64 8.90
CA PHE A 153 -6.25 22.04 9.21
C PHE A 153 -7.49 22.18 10.11
N ASN A 154 -7.31 21.94 11.41
CA ASN A 154 -8.35 22.01 12.43
C ASN A 154 -8.49 23.44 12.99
N VAL A 155 -8.90 24.36 12.11
CA VAL A 155 -8.95 25.80 12.41
C VAL A 155 -10.36 26.34 12.35
N THR A 156 -10.71 27.23 13.29
CA THR A 156 -11.92 28.06 13.20
C THR A 156 -11.59 29.40 12.51
N ASN A 157 -12.46 29.91 11.64
CA ASN A 157 -12.26 31.15 10.88
C ASN A 157 -10.97 31.11 10.03
N GLY A 158 -10.79 30.04 9.25
CA GLY A 158 -9.56 29.75 8.51
C GLY A 158 -9.52 30.29 7.08
N TYR A 159 -8.31 30.54 6.57
CA TYR A 159 -8.07 30.82 5.14
C TYR A 159 -6.91 29.97 4.62
N ILE A 160 -7.06 29.36 3.44
CA ILE A 160 -6.00 28.68 2.71
C ILE A 160 -5.98 29.25 1.28
N ALA A 161 -4.81 29.61 0.76
CA ALA A 161 -4.71 30.10 -0.62
C ALA A 161 -3.41 29.70 -1.32
N ARG A 162 -3.47 29.38 -2.62
CA ARG A 162 -2.31 29.25 -3.54
C ARG A 162 -1.23 28.23 -3.12
N LEU A 163 -1.58 27.27 -2.28
CA LEU A 163 -0.70 26.13 -1.96
C LEU A 163 -0.68 25.16 -3.15
N LYS A 164 0.45 24.49 -3.37
CA LYS A 164 0.59 23.41 -4.36
C LYS A 164 1.00 22.13 -3.64
N VAL A 165 0.31 21.03 -3.88
CA VAL A 165 0.66 19.70 -3.38
C VAL A 165 1.26 18.90 -4.52
N ILE A 166 2.53 18.47 -4.39
CA ILE A 166 3.31 17.84 -5.45
C ILE A 166 3.71 16.43 -5.00
N LYS A 167 3.20 15.42 -5.71
CA LYS A 167 3.34 13.98 -5.41
C LYS A 167 3.06 13.68 -3.92
N PRO A 168 1.83 13.82 -3.40
CA PRO A 168 1.52 13.47 -2.02
C PRO A 168 1.58 11.95 -1.83
N VAL A 169 1.92 11.47 -0.62
CA VAL A 169 2.03 10.02 -0.36
C VAL A 169 0.65 9.34 -0.35
N ALA A 170 -0.33 10.02 0.27
CA ALA A 170 -1.74 9.67 0.30
C ALA A 170 -2.55 10.98 0.33
N TRP A 171 -3.63 11.07 1.12
CA TRP A 171 -4.49 12.26 1.25
C TRP A 171 -3.68 13.56 1.42
N GLY A 172 -4.08 14.61 0.68
CA GLY A 172 -3.55 15.95 0.83
C GLY A 172 -4.01 16.60 2.14
N TRP A 173 -5.17 17.27 2.10
CA TRP A 173 -5.65 18.11 3.20
C TRP A 173 -6.95 17.58 3.83
N ASN A 174 -6.94 17.25 5.13
CA ASN A 174 -8.18 17.10 5.90
C ASN A 174 -8.57 18.44 6.55
N ILE A 175 -9.81 18.87 6.33
CA ILE A 175 -10.37 20.10 6.88
C ILE A 175 -11.56 19.76 7.82
N PRO A 176 -11.29 19.42 9.09
CA PRO A 176 -12.31 19.30 10.14
C PRO A 176 -12.68 20.65 10.77
N GLY A 177 -12.03 21.74 10.34
CA GLY A 177 -12.22 23.09 10.85
C GLY A 177 -13.59 23.72 10.55
N LYS A 178 -13.80 24.95 10.98
CA LYS A 178 -15.08 25.67 10.85
C LYS A 178 -14.91 27.07 10.29
N ASN A 179 -15.82 27.51 9.41
CA ASN A 179 -15.73 28.80 8.72
C ASN A 179 -14.39 28.92 7.94
N VAL A 180 -14.16 28.03 6.97
CA VAL A 180 -12.88 27.96 6.22
C VAL A 180 -13.09 28.35 4.75
N LEU A 181 -12.29 29.28 4.24
CA LEU A 181 -12.20 29.61 2.82
C LEU A 181 -10.90 29.06 2.23
N ILE A 182 -10.98 28.42 1.07
CA ILE A 182 -9.86 27.78 0.36
C ILE A 182 -9.86 28.27 -1.10
N GLU A 183 -8.74 28.81 -1.58
CA GLU A 183 -8.65 29.42 -2.92
C GLU A 183 -7.38 29.05 -3.72
N ASP A 184 -7.50 29.06 -5.05
CA ASP A 184 -6.40 28.89 -6.02
C ASP A 184 -5.48 27.65 -5.77
N HIS A 185 -6.04 26.51 -5.36
CA HIS A 185 -5.23 25.34 -4.98
C HIS A 185 -4.81 24.48 -6.19
N PHE A 186 -3.63 23.86 -6.11
CA PHE A 186 -3.07 22.97 -7.14
C PHE A 186 -2.65 21.61 -6.56
N VAL A 187 -3.00 20.49 -7.22
CA VAL A 187 -2.54 19.14 -6.86
C VAL A 187 -1.94 18.41 -8.07
N ASP A 188 -0.74 17.88 -7.91
CA ASP A 188 -0.15 16.85 -8.80
C ASP A 188 -0.04 15.54 -8.03
N ALA A 189 -1.05 14.69 -8.18
CA ALA A 189 -1.12 13.33 -7.64
C ALA A 189 -1.33 12.31 -8.79
N LYS A 190 -0.55 12.48 -9.85
CA LYS A 190 -0.48 11.63 -11.04
C LYS A 190 0.90 10.93 -11.09
N PRO A 191 1.01 9.64 -11.43
CA PRO A 191 2.31 8.98 -11.53
C PRO A 191 3.08 9.51 -12.74
N ASN A 192 4.42 9.53 -12.67
CA ASN A 192 5.27 10.08 -13.73
C ASN A 192 5.09 9.39 -15.08
N ASN A 193 4.84 8.07 -15.08
CA ASN A 193 4.49 7.28 -16.27
C ASN A 193 3.09 7.59 -16.84
N SER A 194 2.27 8.36 -16.12
CA SER A 194 0.85 8.62 -16.41
C SER A 194 -0.03 7.36 -16.55
N THR A 195 0.41 6.22 -16.02
CA THR A 195 -0.30 4.95 -16.17
C THR A 195 -1.56 4.93 -15.30
N ARG A 196 -2.71 4.92 -15.95
CA ARG A 196 -4.03 4.98 -15.30
C ARG A 196 -4.48 3.64 -14.71
N ASP A 197 -4.09 2.52 -15.31
CA ASP A 197 -4.70 1.21 -15.05
C ASP A 197 -3.72 0.19 -14.38
N SER A 198 -2.58 0.65 -13.83
CA SER A 198 -1.58 -0.21 -13.16
C SER A 198 -1.93 -0.41 -11.69
N THR A 199 -2.25 -1.64 -11.29
CA THR A 199 -2.57 -2.00 -9.90
C THR A 199 -1.39 -1.91 -8.92
N ILE A 200 -0.18 -1.68 -9.41
CA ILE A 200 1.01 -1.41 -8.60
C ILE A 200 1.24 0.11 -8.55
N SER A 201 1.64 0.72 -9.67
CA SER A 201 2.15 2.11 -9.75
C SER A 201 1.12 3.25 -9.59
N PHE A 202 -0.10 2.94 -9.16
CA PHE A 202 -1.18 3.93 -9.08
C PHE A 202 -1.18 4.75 -7.77
N PRO A 203 -1.52 6.05 -7.81
CA PRO A 203 -1.61 6.91 -6.62
C PRO A 203 -2.90 6.69 -5.78
N PHE A 204 -3.06 5.51 -5.18
CA PHE A 204 -4.19 5.16 -4.28
C PHE A 204 -4.42 6.21 -3.19
N ASN A 205 -5.68 6.59 -2.92
CA ASN A 205 -6.04 7.48 -1.80
C ASN A 205 -5.19 8.75 -1.73
N THR A 206 -5.10 9.48 -2.85
CA THR A 206 -4.37 10.75 -2.92
C THR A 206 -5.28 11.98 -2.84
N ASP A 207 -6.43 11.83 -2.17
CA ASP A 207 -7.54 12.79 -2.09
C ASP A 207 -7.06 14.24 -1.93
N GLY A 208 -7.51 15.15 -2.80
CA GLY A 208 -7.02 16.53 -2.84
C GLY A 208 -7.39 17.32 -1.58
N PHE A 209 -8.70 17.43 -1.35
CA PHE A 209 -9.27 17.90 -0.09
C PHE A 209 -10.30 16.89 0.46
N ASN A 210 -10.05 16.42 1.68
CA ASN A 210 -11.05 15.76 2.50
C ASN A 210 -11.73 16.79 3.43
N LEU A 211 -13.04 16.95 3.32
CA LEU A 211 -13.83 17.95 4.04
C LEU A 211 -14.73 17.25 5.05
N SER A 212 -14.50 17.52 6.34
CA SER A 212 -15.20 16.89 7.48
C SER A 212 -15.80 17.91 8.46
N GLY A 213 -15.50 19.20 8.29
CA GLY A 213 -15.95 20.29 9.16
C GLY A 213 -17.17 21.08 8.67
N GLN A 214 -17.40 22.29 9.21
CA GLN A 214 -18.61 23.09 8.93
C GLN A 214 -18.32 24.43 8.26
N ASN A 215 -19.18 24.85 7.32
CA ASN A 215 -19.13 26.15 6.65
C ASN A 215 -17.79 26.33 5.93
N ILE A 216 -17.55 25.49 4.92
CA ILE A 216 -16.29 25.44 4.17
C ILE A 216 -16.57 25.80 2.71
N THR A 217 -15.86 26.80 2.19
CA THR A 217 -15.89 27.16 0.77
C THR A 217 -14.53 26.87 0.11
N LEU A 218 -14.52 26.00 -0.89
CA LEU A 218 -13.42 25.81 -1.82
C LEU A 218 -13.75 26.52 -3.14
N ASN A 219 -12.89 27.41 -3.61
CA ASN A 219 -13.11 28.29 -4.76
C ASN A 219 -11.83 28.35 -5.62
N GLY A 220 -11.76 27.55 -6.68
CA GLY A 220 -10.53 27.36 -7.44
C GLY A 220 -9.71 26.18 -6.91
N TYR A 221 -9.85 25.04 -7.59
CA TYR A 221 -9.02 23.85 -7.44
C TYR A 221 -8.61 23.39 -8.84
N TRP A 222 -7.35 23.06 -9.03
CA TRP A 222 -6.87 22.35 -10.22
C TRP A 222 -6.08 21.15 -9.76
N GLY A 223 -6.37 19.94 -10.23
CA GLY A 223 -5.50 18.82 -9.94
C GLY A 223 -5.71 17.58 -10.78
N GLU A 224 -4.62 16.86 -10.99
CA GLU A 224 -4.60 15.49 -11.50
C GLU A 224 -4.48 14.55 -10.29
N ASN A 225 -5.40 13.60 -10.09
CA ASN A 225 -5.52 12.90 -8.80
C ASN A 225 -6.06 11.47 -8.93
N GLY A 226 -5.37 10.48 -8.37
CA GLY A 226 -5.80 9.08 -8.44
C GLY A 226 -7.07 8.72 -7.68
N ASP A 227 -7.46 9.51 -6.67
CA ASP A 227 -8.65 9.25 -5.85
C ASP A 227 -9.56 10.51 -5.84
N ASP A 228 -10.36 10.74 -4.81
CA ASP A 228 -11.30 11.87 -4.74
C ASP A 228 -10.60 13.26 -4.81
N CYS A 229 -10.78 14.03 -5.91
CA CYS A 229 -10.29 15.42 -5.97
C CYS A 229 -10.85 16.28 -4.83
N VAL A 230 -12.13 16.06 -4.49
CA VAL A 230 -12.76 16.59 -3.28
C VAL A 230 -13.66 15.50 -2.69
N SER A 231 -13.29 15.02 -1.50
CA SER A 231 -14.10 14.08 -0.72
C SER A 231 -14.78 14.81 0.43
N VAL A 232 -16.08 14.58 0.63
CA VAL A 232 -16.89 15.16 1.70
C VAL A 232 -17.41 14.02 2.57
N VAL A 233 -16.98 13.98 3.84
CA VAL A 233 -17.13 12.82 4.72
C VAL A 233 -17.87 13.16 6.02
N ASN A 234 -18.01 12.19 6.92
CA ASN A 234 -18.78 12.32 8.16
C ASN A 234 -18.47 13.62 8.95
N GLY A 235 -19.53 14.30 9.39
CA GLY A 235 -19.48 15.56 10.11
C GLY A 235 -19.63 16.80 9.22
N ALA A 236 -19.40 16.64 7.91
CA ALA A 236 -19.37 17.77 6.99
C ALA A 236 -20.75 18.44 6.83
N ARG A 237 -20.78 19.76 7.01
CA ARG A 237 -22.00 20.55 6.80
C ARG A 237 -21.75 21.91 6.19
N ASP A 238 -22.67 22.36 5.35
CA ASP A 238 -22.67 23.70 4.75
C ASP A 238 -21.40 23.92 3.89
N ILE A 239 -21.20 23.03 2.91
CA ILE A 239 -20.00 22.94 2.08
C ILE A 239 -20.27 23.49 0.67
N VAL A 240 -19.37 24.33 0.14
CA VAL A 240 -19.45 24.84 -1.24
C VAL A 240 -18.10 24.66 -1.94
N ALA A 241 -18.01 23.77 -2.93
CA ALA A 241 -16.79 23.51 -3.71
C ALA A 241 -17.03 23.91 -5.17
N LYS A 242 -16.31 24.91 -5.68
CA LYS A 242 -16.65 25.54 -6.97
C LYS A 242 -15.46 26.00 -7.82
N ASN A 243 -15.73 26.18 -9.12
CA ASN A 243 -14.79 26.66 -10.13
C ASN A 243 -13.53 25.76 -10.21
N GLY A 244 -13.73 24.46 -10.42
CA GLY A 244 -12.67 23.45 -10.31
C GLY A 244 -12.36 22.68 -11.60
N TYR A 245 -11.16 22.10 -11.64
CA TYR A 245 -10.69 21.13 -12.63
C TYR A 245 -10.13 19.90 -11.92
N CYS A 246 -10.55 18.72 -12.35
CA CYS A 246 -10.12 17.44 -11.81
C CYS A 246 -9.80 16.48 -12.96
N GLY A 247 -8.54 16.06 -13.07
CA GLY A 247 -8.00 15.24 -14.13
C GLY A 247 -7.40 13.91 -13.65
N PHE A 248 -7.02 13.05 -14.60
CA PHE A 248 -6.39 11.73 -14.42
C PHE A 248 -7.10 10.83 -13.39
N SER A 249 -7.95 9.92 -13.85
CA SER A 249 -8.38 8.72 -13.09
C SER A 249 -9.25 8.96 -11.85
N SER A 250 -9.33 10.19 -11.34
CA SER A 250 -10.00 10.55 -10.09
C SER A 250 -11.35 9.88 -9.84
N HIS A 251 -11.56 9.56 -8.57
CA HIS A 251 -12.83 9.06 -8.05
C HIS A 251 -13.89 10.17 -7.89
N GLY A 252 -13.48 11.42 -8.14
CA GLY A 252 -14.38 12.50 -8.54
C GLY A 252 -14.69 13.53 -7.46
N LEU A 253 -15.94 13.99 -7.48
CA LEU A 253 -16.52 14.90 -6.50
C LEU A 253 -17.46 14.08 -5.60
N SER A 254 -16.93 13.66 -4.46
CA SER A 254 -17.46 12.53 -3.70
C SER A 254 -18.10 12.95 -2.38
N ILE A 255 -19.27 12.37 -2.09
CA ILE A 255 -19.76 12.19 -0.72
C ILE A 255 -19.32 10.78 -0.28
N GLY A 256 -18.38 10.70 0.67
CA GLY A 256 -17.49 9.55 0.80
C GLY A 256 -17.61 8.76 2.12
N SER A 257 -17.54 7.43 2.00
CA SER A 257 -17.24 6.48 3.08
C SER A 257 -18.17 6.55 4.31
N LEU A 258 -19.44 6.96 4.09
CA LEU A 258 -20.42 7.07 5.17
C LEU A 258 -20.87 5.67 5.64
N GLY A 259 -21.00 5.48 6.95
CA GLY A 259 -21.57 4.26 7.53
C GLY A 259 -20.64 3.05 7.72
N ARG A 260 -19.30 3.21 7.64
CA ARG A 260 -18.35 2.09 7.86
C ARG A 260 -18.64 1.38 9.18
N ASN A 261 -18.62 0.05 9.17
CA ASN A 261 -18.92 -0.81 10.33
C ASN A 261 -20.27 -0.51 11.01
N GLY A 262 -21.28 -0.09 10.23
CA GLY A 262 -22.60 0.26 10.76
C GLY A 262 -22.69 1.62 11.47
N ALA A 263 -21.61 2.43 11.46
CA ALA A 263 -21.58 3.72 12.13
C ALA A 263 -22.67 4.68 11.65
N ASN A 264 -23.11 5.59 12.52
CA ASN A 264 -24.09 6.62 12.19
C ASN A 264 -23.36 7.87 11.66
N HIS A 265 -23.22 7.98 10.34
CA HIS A 265 -22.49 9.09 9.70
C HIS A 265 -23.45 10.10 9.05
N SER A 266 -23.11 11.39 9.12
CA SER A 266 -23.94 12.47 8.58
C SER A 266 -23.18 13.44 7.69
N VAL A 267 -23.81 13.85 6.58
CA VAL A 267 -23.39 14.94 5.70
C VAL A 267 -24.63 15.75 5.29
N ALA A 268 -24.58 17.09 5.32
CA ALA A 268 -25.70 17.90 4.85
C ALA A 268 -25.32 19.24 4.22
N ASN A 269 -26.17 19.76 3.32
CA ASN A 269 -26.00 21.06 2.66
C ASN A 269 -24.66 21.16 1.90
N VAL A 270 -24.53 20.44 0.79
CA VAL A 270 -23.30 20.41 -0.03
C VAL A 270 -23.58 20.88 -1.45
N LEU A 271 -22.77 21.79 -1.99
CA LEU A 271 -22.85 22.28 -3.36
C LEU A 271 -21.49 22.14 -4.08
N PHE A 272 -21.45 21.32 -5.11
CA PHE A 272 -20.40 21.34 -6.12
C PHE A 272 -20.89 22.17 -7.33
N ASP A 273 -20.21 23.27 -7.70
CA ASP A 273 -20.64 24.13 -8.83
C ASP A 273 -19.50 24.47 -9.81
N LYS A 274 -19.72 24.29 -11.11
CA LYS A 274 -18.75 24.60 -12.19
C LYS A 274 -17.46 23.82 -12.05
N TRP A 275 -17.53 22.53 -12.42
CA TRP A 275 -16.36 21.65 -12.44
C TRP A 275 -16.15 21.06 -13.83
N THR A 276 -14.88 20.91 -14.22
CA THR A 276 -14.49 20.08 -15.36
C THR A 276 -13.82 18.81 -14.82
N MET A 277 -14.29 17.65 -15.28
CA MET A 277 -13.87 16.32 -14.84
C MET A 277 -13.32 15.59 -16.07
N GLU A 278 -12.03 15.27 -16.11
CA GLU A 278 -11.33 14.81 -17.31
C GLU A 278 -10.56 13.50 -17.10
N GLY A 279 -10.99 12.41 -17.76
CA GLY A 279 -10.41 11.07 -17.60
C GLY A 279 -10.64 10.42 -16.22
N ALA A 280 -11.44 11.06 -15.37
CA ALA A 280 -11.88 10.59 -14.06
C ALA A 280 -12.78 9.33 -14.17
N VAL A 281 -12.75 8.44 -13.18
CA VAL A 281 -13.73 7.34 -13.12
C VAL A 281 -15.14 7.90 -12.90
N TYR A 282 -15.29 8.89 -12.01
CA TYR A 282 -16.58 9.55 -11.76
C TYR A 282 -16.51 11.08 -11.89
N ALA A 283 -17.53 11.68 -12.49
CA ALA A 283 -17.70 13.14 -12.41
C ALA A 283 -18.40 13.58 -11.10
N ALA A 284 -19.36 12.78 -10.62
CA ALA A 284 -20.03 12.96 -9.33
C ALA A 284 -20.29 11.61 -8.67
N ARG A 285 -20.02 11.50 -7.36
CA ARG A 285 -20.10 10.22 -6.63
C ARG A 285 -20.76 10.36 -5.26
N PHE A 286 -21.60 9.39 -4.90
CA PHE A 286 -22.00 9.11 -3.53
C PHE A 286 -21.59 7.67 -3.18
N LYS A 287 -20.95 7.49 -2.01
CA LYS A 287 -20.42 6.22 -1.51
C LYS A 287 -20.75 6.04 -0.03
N SER A 288 -21.66 5.12 0.29
CA SER A 288 -21.86 4.63 1.65
C SER A 288 -21.74 3.11 1.74
N TRP A 289 -21.33 2.65 2.92
CA TRP A 289 -21.06 1.25 3.21
C TRP A 289 -22.32 0.39 3.31
N THR A 290 -22.20 -0.85 2.87
CA THR A 290 -23.17 -1.93 3.14
C THR A 290 -23.43 -2.03 4.65
N GLY A 291 -24.70 -2.01 5.07
CA GLY A 291 -25.10 -2.05 6.48
C GLY A 291 -24.93 -0.74 7.27
N GLY A 292 -24.48 0.34 6.63
CA GLY A 292 -24.21 1.63 7.29
C GLY A 292 -25.45 2.34 7.87
N ASN A 293 -25.23 3.40 8.66
CA ASN A 293 -26.31 4.20 9.25
C ASN A 293 -26.08 5.71 9.08
N GLY A 294 -27.13 6.48 9.37
CA GLY A 294 -27.12 7.95 9.29
C GLY A 294 -27.73 8.48 8.01
N PHE A 295 -27.23 9.61 7.49
CA PHE A 295 -27.84 10.29 6.34
C PHE A 295 -26.88 11.17 5.51
N ALA A 296 -27.24 11.35 4.24
CA ALA A 296 -26.74 12.42 3.38
C ALA A 296 -27.91 13.23 2.82
N GLU A 297 -27.97 14.52 3.17
CA GLU A 297 -29.09 15.40 2.84
C GLU A 297 -28.69 16.65 2.05
N ASN A 298 -29.51 17.03 1.07
CA ASN A 298 -29.40 18.30 0.35
C ASN A 298 -28.01 18.50 -0.28
N VAL A 299 -27.63 17.58 -1.16
CA VAL A 299 -26.38 17.62 -1.93
C VAL A 299 -26.71 17.97 -3.38
N THR A 300 -25.98 18.91 -3.97
CA THR A 300 -26.12 19.32 -5.37
C THR A 300 -24.79 19.29 -6.08
N TRP A 301 -24.73 18.62 -7.23
CA TRP A 301 -23.71 18.83 -8.26
C TRP A 301 -24.34 19.64 -9.40
N SER A 302 -23.78 20.81 -9.71
CA SER A 302 -24.27 21.69 -10.78
C SER A 302 -23.19 22.18 -11.74
N ASN A 303 -23.56 22.27 -13.03
CA ASN A 303 -22.69 22.79 -14.09
C ASN A 303 -21.39 21.95 -14.21
N ILE A 304 -21.55 20.64 -14.42
CA ILE A 304 -20.44 19.69 -14.46
C ILE A 304 -20.14 19.31 -15.91
N ARG A 305 -18.94 19.62 -16.38
CA ARG A 305 -18.44 19.24 -17.70
C ARG A 305 -17.63 17.95 -17.60
N ALA A 306 -18.12 16.89 -18.21
CA ALA A 306 -17.51 15.56 -18.18
C ALA A 306 -16.78 15.25 -19.49
N ILE A 307 -15.49 14.95 -19.41
CA ILE A 307 -14.61 14.72 -20.56
C ILE A 307 -13.98 13.34 -20.38
N ASN A 308 -14.34 12.37 -21.23
CA ASN A 308 -13.77 11.02 -21.20
C ASN A 308 -13.92 10.30 -19.83
N VAL A 309 -15.02 10.51 -19.10
CA VAL A 309 -15.22 9.92 -17.75
C VAL A 309 -15.84 8.53 -17.80
N SER A 310 -15.52 7.64 -16.87
CA SER A 310 -16.06 6.26 -16.90
C SER A 310 -17.56 6.18 -16.59
N THR A 311 -18.05 7.03 -15.68
CA THR A 311 -19.49 7.21 -15.38
C THR A 311 -19.73 8.64 -14.88
N ALA A 312 -20.80 9.30 -15.32
CA ALA A 312 -21.02 10.71 -14.96
C ALA A 312 -21.64 10.90 -13.56
N ALA A 313 -22.54 10.02 -13.12
CA ALA A 313 -23.07 10.01 -11.76
C ALA A 313 -23.17 8.58 -11.20
N PHE A 314 -22.48 8.31 -10.09
CA PHE A 314 -22.58 7.02 -9.38
C PHE A 314 -23.06 7.23 -7.95
N VAL A 315 -24.11 6.51 -7.56
CA VAL A 315 -24.67 6.54 -6.20
C VAL A 315 -24.73 5.10 -5.70
N THR A 316 -23.80 4.72 -4.81
CA THR A 316 -23.78 3.38 -4.18
C THR A 316 -24.00 3.44 -2.67
N GLN A 317 -24.86 2.56 -2.20
CA GLN A 317 -25.11 2.23 -0.79
C GLN A 317 -24.55 0.86 -0.39
N ASN A 318 -23.87 0.19 -1.34
CA ASN A 318 -23.44 -1.20 -1.30
C ASN A 318 -21.92 -1.34 -1.24
N TYR A 319 -21.21 -0.25 -0.92
CA TYR A 319 -19.74 -0.25 -0.89
C TYR A 319 -19.19 -1.18 0.21
N TYR A 320 -18.10 -1.87 -0.12
CA TYR A 320 -17.23 -2.64 0.77
C TYR A 320 -15.83 -2.71 0.15
N ASP A 321 -14.81 -2.96 0.98
CA ASP A 321 -13.44 -3.23 0.53
C ASP A 321 -13.40 -4.65 -0.06
N GLN A 322 -13.54 -4.79 -1.38
CA GLN A 322 -13.75 -6.11 -2.02
C GLN A 322 -12.51 -7.01 -1.99
N ASP A 323 -11.33 -6.43 -1.76
CA ASP A 323 -10.05 -7.08 -1.49
C ASP A 323 -9.90 -7.57 -0.03
N LYS A 324 -10.97 -7.47 0.77
CA LYS A 324 -10.99 -7.89 2.19
C LYS A 324 -11.99 -9.03 2.48
N GLY A 325 -12.61 -9.59 1.44
CA GLY A 325 -13.48 -10.77 1.54
C GLY A 325 -14.82 -10.61 0.84
N PRO A 326 -15.77 -11.55 1.06
CA PRO A 326 -17.12 -11.46 0.48
C PRO A 326 -17.87 -10.23 1.01
N ARG A 327 -18.83 -9.75 0.22
CA ARG A 327 -19.70 -8.62 0.58
C ARG A 327 -20.37 -8.87 1.94
N PRO A 328 -20.30 -7.93 2.90
CA PRO A 328 -20.98 -8.06 4.19
C PRO A 328 -22.50 -8.28 4.02
N ASP A 329 -23.06 -9.24 4.76
CA ASP A 329 -24.49 -9.52 4.73
C ASP A 329 -25.28 -8.43 5.48
N ASN A 330 -26.19 -7.77 4.77
CA ASN A 330 -27.00 -6.68 5.31
C ASN A 330 -28.37 -7.17 5.80
N GLN A 331 -28.35 -8.11 6.75
CA GLN A 331 -29.55 -8.74 7.32
C GLN A 331 -30.55 -7.72 7.86
N ASN A 332 -30.06 -6.65 8.48
CA ASN A 332 -30.85 -5.55 9.04
C ASN A 332 -31.38 -4.56 7.98
N LYS A 333 -30.96 -4.69 6.71
CA LYS A 333 -31.31 -3.83 5.57
C LYS A 333 -31.06 -2.33 5.82
N THR A 334 -30.01 -2.01 6.57
CA THR A 334 -29.61 -0.64 6.91
C THR A 334 -28.67 -0.05 5.87
N SER A 335 -28.82 1.24 5.57
CA SER A 335 -27.79 2.02 4.86
C SER A 335 -27.88 3.50 5.23
N THR A 336 -26.87 4.29 4.84
CA THR A 336 -26.90 5.75 4.97
C THR A 336 -28.07 6.29 4.15
N ARG A 337 -29.04 6.94 4.81
CA ARG A 337 -30.27 7.42 4.17
C ARG A 337 -29.99 8.58 3.24
N ILE A 338 -30.47 8.50 2.01
CA ILE A 338 -30.28 9.53 0.99
C ILE A 338 -31.53 10.40 0.91
N THR A 339 -31.37 11.73 0.97
CA THR A 339 -32.49 12.68 0.87
C THR A 339 -32.09 13.91 0.07
N ASN A 340 -32.76 14.17 -1.06
CA ASN A 340 -32.51 15.33 -1.93
C ASN A 340 -31.07 15.40 -2.51
N LEU A 341 -30.65 14.42 -3.32
CA LEU A 341 -29.49 14.58 -4.20
C LEU A 341 -29.93 15.22 -5.53
N THR A 342 -29.20 16.21 -6.02
CA THR A 342 -29.51 16.91 -7.29
C THR A 342 -28.30 16.91 -8.22
N PHE A 343 -28.50 16.43 -9.46
CA PHE A 343 -27.51 16.42 -10.54
C PHE A 343 -28.02 17.30 -11.67
N LYS A 344 -27.42 18.49 -11.85
CA LYS A 344 -27.96 19.56 -12.70
C LYS A 344 -26.93 20.08 -13.71
N ASN A 345 -27.34 20.28 -14.96
CA ASN A 345 -26.47 20.83 -16.01
C ASN A 345 -25.16 20.02 -16.13
N PHE A 346 -25.31 18.73 -16.43
CA PHE A 346 -24.18 17.87 -16.77
C PHE A 346 -24.05 17.83 -18.29
N GLU A 347 -22.84 18.00 -18.83
CA GLU A 347 -22.60 17.97 -20.28
C GLU A 347 -21.27 17.32 -20.66
N GLY A 348 -21.23 16.60 -21.78
CA GLY A 348 -20.01 16.04 -22.35
C GLY A 348 -20.11 14.55 -22.68
N TYR A 349 -19.05 13.77 -22.43
CA TYR A 349 -18.93 12.39 -22.94
C TYR A 349 -18.24 11.41 -21.99
N LEU A 350 -18.64 10.14 -22.10
CA LEU A 350 -18.02 9.01 -21.42
C LEU A 350 -16.69 8.61 -22.08
N GLY A 351 -15.85 7.88 -21.35
CA GLY A 351 -14.61 7.27 -21.84
C GLY A 351 -14.70 5.76 -22.12
N PRO A 352 -13.66 5.16 -22.71
CA PRO A 352 -13.62 3.73 -23.00
C PRO A 352 -13.31 2.86 -21.78
N ASN A 353 -12.44 3.35 -20.88
CA ASN A 353 -11.93 2.57 -19.75
C ASN A 353 -12.89 2.72 -18.55
N TRP A 354 -13.50 1.62 -18.12
CA TRP A 354 -14.48 1.62 -17.02
C TRP A 354 -13.86 1.82 -15.63
N THR A 355 -12.73 1.15 -15.39
CA THR A 355 -12.04 1.13 -14.10
C THR A 355 -10.74 1.93 -14.14
N ASP A 356 -9.91 1.88 -13.10
CA ASP A 356 -8.56 2.45 -13.00
C ASP A 356 -7.61 1.50 -12.24
N GLY A 357 -6.39 1.95 -11.91
CA GLY A 357 -5.41 1.19 -11.15
C GLY A 357 -5.78 0.89 -9.69
N THR A 358 -6.90 1.42 -9.16
CA THR A 358 -7.43 0.98 -7.87
C THR A 358 -8.16 -0.37 -7.93
N CYS A 359 -8.30 -0.95 -9.13
CA CYS A 359 -8.96 -2.22 -9.39
C CYS A 359 -8.13 -3.45 -8.93
N ILE A 360 -8.01 -3.62 -7.62
CA ILE A 360 -7.21 -4.70 -6.99
C ILE A 360 -8.03 -5.94 -6.58
N SER A 361 -9.26 -6.06 -7.07
CA SER A 361 -10.18 -7.16 -6.77
C SER A 361 -10.80 -7.70 -8.06
N GLU A 362 -11.17 -8.97 -8.06
CA GLU A 362 -11.98 -9.56 -9.13
C GLU A 362 -13.27 -10.18 -8.54
N PRO A 363 -14.47 -9.66 -8.88
CA PRO A 363 -14.70 -8.48 -9.72
C PRO A 363 -14.18 -7.19 -9.07
N CYS A 364 -13.98 -6.17 -9.91
CA CYS A 364 -13.50 -4.86 -9.47
C CYS A 364 -14.41 -4.20 -8.41
N TRP A 365 -13.86 -3.37 -7.51
CA TRP A 365 -14.68 -2.68 -6.50
C TRP A 365 -15.76 -1.74 -7.07
N ASN A 366 -15.60 -1.29 -8.33
CA ASN A 366 -16.57 -0.50 -9.11
C ASN A 366 -17.45 -1.34 -10.05
N TYR A 367 -17.37 -2.67 -9.96
CA TYR A 367 -18.19 -3.55 -10.77
C TYR A 367 -19.66 -3.41 -10.38
N VAL A 368 -20.51 -3.23 -11.40
CA VAL A 368 -21.96 -3.27 -11.28
C VAL A 368 -22.48 -4.16 -12.40
N GLN A 369 -23.36 -5.11 -12.04
CA GLN A 369 -23.85 -6.12 -12.96
C GLN A 369 -24.57 -5.47 -14.15
N GLY A 370 -24.23 -5.91 -15.36
CA GLY A 370 -24.82 -5.38 -16.60
C GLY A 370 -24.20 -4.11 -17.17
N GLY A 371 -23.09 -3.60 -16.61
CA GLY A 371 -22.30 -2.53 -17.23
C GLY A 371 -21.67 -2.93 -18.59
N ASP A 372 -21.55 -1.98 -19.53
CA ASP A 372 -20.98 -2.20 -20.87
C ASP A 372 -20.27 -0.98 -21.49
N THR A 373 -19.82 -0.02 -20.66
CA THR A 373 -19.20 1.29 -21.01
C THR A 373 -20.14 2.33 -21.65
N THR A 374 -21.46 2.14 -21.56
CA THR A 374 -22.46 3.14 -22.03
C THR A 374 -23.15 3.89 -20.89
N GLN A 375 -22.89 3.53 -19.64
CA GLN A 375 -23.65 3.98 -18.47
C GLN A 375 -23.24 5.41 -18.06
N SER A 376 -24.20 6.34 -18.11
CA SER A 376 -23.98 7.71 -17.62
C SER A 376 -24.44 7.91 -16.18
N ILE A 377 -25.40 7.11 -15.70
CA ILE A 377 -25.92 7.12 -14.34
C ILE A 377 -25.97 5.69 -13.82
N ILE A 378 -25.50 5.48 -12.59
CA ILE A 378 -25.61 4.20 -11.87
C ILE A 378 -26.17 4.47 -10.47
N LEU A 379 -27.29 3.80 -10.14
CA LEU A 379 -27.98 3.88 -8.85
C LEU A 379 -28.04 2.49 -8.22
N ASP A 380 -27.15 2.25 -7.26
CA ASP A 380 -26.86 0.98 -6.61
C ASP A 380 -27.30 1.08 -5.13
N LEU A 381 -28.61 0.91 -4.91
CA LEU A 381 -29.33 1.38 -3.72
C LEU A 381 -30.00 0.26 -2.92
N TYR A 382 -30.43 0.58 -1.70
CA TYR A 382 -31.34 -0.25 -0.91
C TYR A 382 -32.77 0.31 -0.88
N ASN A 383 -33.76 -0.57 -0.97
CA ASN A 383 -35.19 -0.22 -0.96
C ASN A 383 -35.56 0.61 0.30
N GLY A 384 -36.32 1.69 0.10
CA GLY A 384 -36.81 2.59 1.15
C GLY A 384 -35.77 3.57 1.72
N THR A 385 -34.49 3.43 1.38
CA THR A 385 -33.41 4.23 1.99
C THR A 385 -33.12 5.56 1.27
N ALA A 386 -33.55 5.72 0.02
CA ALA A 386 -33.31 6.89 -0.82
C ALA A 386 -34.60 7.65 -1.17
N SER A 387 -34.49 8.96 -1.40
CA SER A 387 -35.59 9.78 -1.94
C SER A 387 -35.15 11.14 -2.49
N GLY A 388 -35.87 11.63 -3.51
CA GLY A 388 -35.71 12.97 -4.04
C GLY A 388 -34.48 13.13 -4.94
N LEU A 389 -34.14 12.08 -5.70
CA LEU A 389 -33.04 12.04 -6.66
C LEU A 389 -33.42 12.83 -7.93
N LYS A 390 -32.74 13.95 -8.18
CA LYS A 390 -33.16 14.95 -9.18
C LYS A 390 -32.13 15.16 -10.26
N PHE A 391 -32.33 14.53 -11.42
CA PHE A 391 -31.55 14.74 -12.63
C PHE A 391 -32.19 15.83 -13.51
N ARG A 392 -31.42 16.84 -13.94
CA ARG A 392 -31.94 18.02 -14.66
C ARG A 392 -30.94 18.54 -15.70
N ASN A 393 -31.31 18.56 -16.99
CA ASN A 393 -30.42 18.94 -18.09
C ASN A 393 -29.10 18.13 -18.03
N PHE A 394 -29.23 16.80 -18.18
CA PHE A 394 -28.14 15.84 -18.10
C PHE A 394 -27.87 15.32 -19.53
N LYS A 395 -26.74 15.73 -20.12
CA LYS A 395 -26.40 15.59 -21.54
C LYS A 395 -25.05 14.91 -21.71
N ILE A 396 -25.01 13.63 -21.37
CA ILE A 396 -23.80 12.80 -21.45
C ILE A 396 -23.94 11.84 -22.63
N HIS A 397 -22.96 11.87 -23.51
CA HIS A 397 -22.88 11.06 -24.72
C HIS A 397 -21.94 9.84 -24.54
N PRO A 398 -22.19 8.71 -25.22
CA PRO A 398 -21.35 7.52 -25.09
C PRO A 398 -20.02 7.69 -25.84
N TYR A 399 -18.99 6.94 -25.44
CA TYR A 399 -17.70 6.93 -26.14
C TYR A 399 -17.76 6.24 -27.52
N LYS A 400 -18.47 5.10 -27.59
CA LYS A 400 -18.44 4.19 -28.75
C LYS A 400 -19.25 4.76 -29.93
N LYS A 401 -18.53 5.09 -31.01
CA LYS A 401 -19.10 5.58 -32.28
C LYS A 401 -20.06 4.54 -32.87
N GLY A 402 -21.35 4.85 -32.88
CA GLY A 402 -22.43 3.92 -33.27
C GLY A 402 -23.52 3.75 -32.18
N TYR A 403 -23.26 4.18 -30.95
CA TYR A 403 -24.28 4.35 -29.92
C TYR A 403 -24.76 5.81 -29.93
N ASP A 404 -26.06 6.04 -30.14
CA ASP A 404 -26.66 7.39 -30.12
C ASP A 404 -26.91 7.94 -28.70
N LYS A 405 -26.80 7.09 -27.67
CA LYS A 405 -27.35 7.32 -26.33
C LYS A 405 -26.47 6.71 -25.24
N THR A 406 -26.60 7.22 -24.01
CA THR A 406 -26.10 6.55 -22.81
C THR A 406 -27.21 5.77 -22.10
N THR A 407 -26.83 4.86 -21.21
CA THR A 407 -27.75 4.05 -20.40
C THR A 407 -27.74 4.48 -18.93
N VAL A 408 -28.75 4.01 -18.20
CA VAL A 408 -28.82 4.04 -16.72
C VAL A 408 -28.76 2.59 -16.22
N ILE A 409 -28.15 2.34 -15.06
CA ILE A 409 -28.37 1.11 -14.27
C ILE A 409 -29.05 1.48 -12.95
N CYS A 410 -30.13 0.79 -12.63
CA CYS A 410 -30.81 0.82 -11.33
C CYS A 410 -31.73 -0.40 -11.15
N ASP A 411 -32.11 -0.68 -9.91
CA ASP A 411 -33.31 -1.47 -9.58
C ASP A 411 -34.50 -0.53 -9.31
N PRO A 412 -35.59 -0.56 -10.09
CA PRO A 412 -36.77 0.28 -9.88
C PRO A 412 -37.46 0.10 -8.52
N GLU A 413 -37.39 -1.08 -7.89
CA GLU A 413 -38.01 -1.32 -6.58
C GLU A 413 -37.32 -0.51 -5.47
N THR A 414 -36.10 -0.04 -5.72
CA THR A 414 -35.35 0.82 -4.78
C THR A 414 -35.67 2.31 -4.92
N LEU A 415 -36.40 2.70 -5.99
CA LEU A 415 -36.67 4.09 -6.36
C LEU A 415 -38.12 4.48 -6.07
N LYS A 416 -38.33 5.73 -5.66
CA LYS A 416 -39.69 6.24 -5.46
C LYS A 416 -40.36 6.61 -6.80
N PRO A 417 -41.71 6.51 -6.91
CA PRO A 417 -42.43 6.86 -8.15
C PRO A 417 -42.20 8.28 -8.67
N GLU A 418 -41.85 9.24 -7.80
CA GLU A 418 -41.43 10.59 -8.18
C GLU A 418 -40.02 10.65 -8.77
N ASP A 419 -39.08 9.83 -8.29
CA ASP A 419 -37.69 9.79 -8.76
C ASP A 419 -37.60 9.00 -10.09
N ILE A 420 -38.36 7.92 -10.23
CA ILE A 420 -38.55 7.14 -11.47
C ILE A 420 -38.97 8.05 -12.64
N LYS A 421 -39.91 8.98 -12.41
CA LYS A 421 -40.39 9.95 -13.41
C LYS A 421 -39.32 10.96 -13.86
N VAL A 422 -38.30 11.20 -13.04
CA VAL A 422 -37.19 12.13 -13.35
C VAL A 422 -36.06 11.41 -14.09
N LEU A 423 -35.89 10.10 -13.85
CA LEU A 423 -34.94 9.25 -14.58
C LEU A 423 -35.45 8.83 -15.97
N GLY A 424 -36.77 8.79 -16.16
CA GLY A 424 -37.42 8.71 -17.47
C GLY A 424 -38.16 7.40 -17.76
N PHE A 425 -38.04 6.40 -16.89
CA PHE A 425 -38.65 5.09 -17.06
C PHE A 425 -40.17 5.22 -17.24
N LYS A 426 -40.69 4.79 -18.39
CA LYS A 426 -42.14 4.69 -18.65
C LYS A 426 -42.60 3.25 -18.56
N ASP A 427 -43.52 3.02 -17.62
CA ASP A 427 -44.24 1.75 -17.49
C ASP A 427 -45.04 1.42 -18.76
N LYS A 428 -45.17 0.12 -19.08
CA LYS A 428 -45.68 -0.40 -20.36
C LYS A 428 -47.21 -0.43 -20.46
N ALA A 429 -47.89 0.56 -19.87
CA ALA A 429 -49.30 0.84 -20.11
C ALA A 429 -49.46 1.82 -21.30
N HIS A 430 -49.57 1.24 -22.50
CA HIS A 430 -49.77 1.89 -23.82
C HIS A 430 -48.56 2.56 -24.50
N ARG A 431 -48.14 1.93 -25.62
CA ARG A 431 -47.45 2.48 -26.81
C ARG A 431 -46.15 3.29 -26.59
N GLY A 432 -45.03 2.69 -27.00
CA GLY A 432 -44.04 3.45 -27.81
C GLY A 432 -42.59 3.47 -27.34
N THR A 433 -42.19 2.76 -26.29
CA THR A 433 -40.76 2.57 -25.97
C THR A 433 -40.55 1.20 -25.32
N LYS A 434 -39.39 0.59 -25.54
CA LYS A 434 -39.11 -0.80 -25.13
C LYS A 434 -37.94 -0.82 -24.15
N ILE A 435 -38.24 -0.72 -22.85
CA ILE A 435 -37.33 -1.19 -21.81
C ILE A 435 -37.21 -2.71 -21.99
N ASP A 436 -35.98 -3.17 -22.23
CA ASP A 436 -35.62 -4.58 -22.23
C ASP A 436 -34.93 -4.89 -20.89
N PHE A 437 -35.72 -5.44 -19.97
CA PHE A 437 -35.23 -5.92 -18.69
C PHE A 437 -34.36 -7.16 -18.92
N LEU A 438 -33.13 -7.12 -18.44
CA LEU A 438 -32.31 -8.33 -18.33
C LEU A 438 -32.83 -9.19 -17.16
N PRO A 439 -32.58 -10.51 -17.15
CA PRO A 439 -32.72 -11.31 -15.94
C PRO A 439 -31.95 -10.65 -14.78
N ASN A 440 -32.49 -10.76 -13.55
CA ASN A 440 -31.94 -10.19 -12.31
C ASN A 440 -32.10 -8.66 -12.14
N ASN A 441 -33.32 -8.13 -12.31
CA ASN A 441 -33.73 -6.75 -11.95
C ASN A 441 -32.96 -5.57 -12.57
N ILE A 442 -32.08 -5.80 -13.56
CA ILE A 442 -31.33 -4.71 -14.22
C ILE A 442 -32.22 -4.02 -15.26
N CYS A 443 -32.63 -2.78 -14.96
CA CYS A 443 -33.14 -1.87 -15.97
C CYS A 443 -32.01 -1.40 -16.91
N ARG A 444 -32.18 -1.64 -18.21
CA ARG A 444 -31.53 -0.87 -19.28
C ARG A 444 -32.59 -0.03 -19.98
N ASP A 445 -32.42 1.28 -19.95
CA ASP A 445 -33.25 2.22 -20.72
C ASP A 445 -32.36 3.10 -21.62
N GLU A 446 -32.91 3.50 -22.76
CA GLU A 446 -32.24 4.22 -23.84
C GLU A 446 -32.51 5.73 -23.73
N LEU A 447 -31.70 6.46 -22.95
CA LEU A 447 -31.93 7.88 -22.64
C LEU A 447 -32.00 8.78 -23.89
N TYR A 448 -33.22 9.16 -24.28
CA TYR A 448 -33.49 10.12 -25.36
C TYR A 448 -33.71 11.54 -24.81
N VAL A 449 -32.66 12.17 -24.27
CA VAL A 449 -32.73 13.55 -23.74
C VAL A 449 -32.47 14.58 -24.86
N ARG A 450 -33.35 14.65 -25.86
CA ARG A 450 -33.43 15.80 -26.77
C ARG A 450 -34.25 16.93 -26.13
N ALA A 451 -33.85 18.17 -26.42
CA ALA A 451 -34.67 19.37 -26.19
C ALA A 451 -35.76 19.47 -27.30
N GLU A 452 -36.73 20.39 -27.29
CA GLU A 452 -36.86 21.69 -26.62
C GLU A 452 -38.34 21.98 -26.25
N CYS A 453 -38.60 22.99 -25.40
CA CYS A 453 -39.33 24.20 -25.81
C CYS A 453 -39.53 25.22 -24.66
N GLN A 454 -39.77 26.48 -25.04
CA GLN A 454 -40.20 27.55 -24.13
C GLN A 454 -41.73 27.65 -24.12
N ASN A 455 -42.35 27.96 -22.97
CA ASN A 455 -42.91 29.31 -22.75
C ASN A 455 -43.35 29.59 -21.30
N ARG A 456 -43.79 30.83 -21.07
CA ARG A 456 -44.31 31.38 -19.80
C ARG A 456 -45.71 30.86 -19.45
N ILE A 457 -46.06 30.88 -18.16
CA ILE A 457 -47.26 31.57 -17.64
C ILE A 457 -47.06 31.87 -16.14
N ILE A 458 -47.76 32.88 -15.62
CA ILE A 458 -47.72 33.36 -14.24
C ILE A 458 -49.08 33.10 -13.60
N MET A 459 -49.12 32.60 -12.35
CA MET A 459 -50.19 32.93 -11.39
C MET A 459 -49.80 32.65 -9.93
N LEU A 460 -50.63 33.09 -8.99
CA LEU A 460 -50.35 33.24 -7.55
C LEU A 460 -51.43 32.56 -6.68
N PHE A 461 -51.20 32.60 -5.36
CA PHE A 461 -52.20 32.62 -4.26
C PHE A 461 -52.88 31.32 -3.77
N THR A 462 -52.32 30.82 -2.64
CA THR A 462 -52.99 30.56 -1.33
C THR A 462 -54.08 29.47 -1.16
N PRO A 463 -54.33 28.98 0.08
CA PRO A 463 -54.99 27.67 0.33
C PRO A 463 -56.44 27.76 0.86
N LEU A 464 -57.06 26.59 1.12
CA LEU A 464 -58.33 26.43 1.87
C LEU A 464 -58.23 25.33 2.98
N ILE A 465 -59.24 25.24 3.85
CA ILE A 465 -59.19 24.59 5.19
C ILE A 465 -60.42 23.67 5.47
N ALA A 466 -60.18 22.49 6.06
CA ALA A 466 -61.09 21.61 6.84
C ALA A 466 -60.22 20.50 7.55
N LEU A 467 -60.47 19.81 8.69
CA LEU A 467 -61.57 19.62 9.66
C LEU A 467 -62.78 18.78 9.18
N ALA A 468 -63.48 17.92 9.96
CA ALA A 468 -63.39 17.45 11.38
C ALA A 468 -64.32 16.19 11.53
N ALA A 469 -64.35 15.35 12.58
CA ALA A 469 -63.47 15.00 13.73
C ALA A 469 -64.10 13.77 14.49
N TYR A 470 -63.64 13.44 15.72
CA TYR A 470 -64.31 12.61 16.77
C TYR A 470 -64.36 11.06 16.60
N ALA A 471 -64.40 10.21 17.67
CA ALA A 471 -64.22 10.42 19.12
C ALA A 471 -63.91 9.12 19.94
N SER A 472 -63.16 9.25 21.05
CA SER A 472 -63.23 8.44 22.31
C SER A 472 -62.83 6.94 22.27
N ALA A 473 -62.45 6.24 23.36
CA ALA A 473 -62.40 6.58 24.79
C ALA A 473 -61.19 5.89 25.54
N ALA A 474 -61.00 6.16 26.83
CA ALA A 474 -60.06 5.48 27.75
C ALA A 474 -60.81 5.02 29.04
N PRO A 475 -60.27 4.07 29.84
CA PRO A 475 -59.40 4.37 30.99
C PRO A 475 -58.35 3.26 31.28
N ALA A 476 -57.77 3.09 32.49
CA ALA A 476 -56.82 3.93 33.23
C ALA A 476 -56.17 3.12 34.40
N GLY A 477 -55.02 3.56 34.96
CA GLY A 477 -54.35 2.98 36.15
C GLY A 477 -52.82 2.84 35.99
N THR A 478 -51.94 3.68 36.57
CA THR A 478 -51.49 3.80 38.00
C THR A 478 -50.55 2.68 38.49
N SER A 479 -49.41 2.91 39.16
CA SER A 479 -48.68 4.15 39.53
C SER A 479 -47.32 3.86 40.25
N SER A 480 -46.54 4.91 40.57
CA SER A 480 -45.34 4.99 41.44
C SER A 480 -43.96 4.77 40.75
N VAL A 481 -42.86 5.57 40.91
CA VAL A 481 -42.46 6.70 41.80
C VAL A 481 -41.90 6.24 43.19
N ASN A 482 -40.70 6.60 43.70
CA ASN A 482 -39.75 7.68 43.33
C ASN A 482 -38.25 7.40 43.61
N THR A 483 -37.41 8.37 43.21
CA THR A 483 -35.97 8.59 43.48
C THR A 483 -35.55 8.83 44.94
N SER A 484 -34.25 8.74 45.26
CA SER A 484 -33.48 9.81 45.97
C SER A 484 -31.96 9.50 46.01
N THR A 485 -31.15 10.31 46.71
CA THR A 485 -29.74 10.61 46.36
C THR A 485 -28.71 10.59 47.51
N SER A 486 -27.50 10.10 47.19
CA SER A 486 -26.15 10.54 47.62
C SER A 486 -25.82 10.88 49.10
N SER A 487 -24.80 10.21 49.64
CA SER A 487 -23.84 10.79 50.61
C SER A 487 -22.51 10.02 50.65
N THR A 488 -21.38 10.72 50.76
CA THR A 488 -20.08 10.16 51.19
C THR A 488 -20.01 10.16 52.74
N SER A 489 -19.04 9.57 53.46
CA SER A 489 -17.72 9.01 53.11
C SER A 489 -17.28 8.00 54.19
N ALA A 490 -16.52 6.95 53.86
CA ALA A 490 -15.70 6.19 54.82
C ALA A 490 -14.57 5.42 54.11
N THR A 491 -13.41 5.29 54.76
CA THR A 491 -12.26 4.50 54.25
C THR A 491 -12.21 3.10 54.86
N SER A 492 -12.20 2.08 54.03
CA SER A 492 -11.86 0.70 54.41
C SER A 492 -11.17 -0.01 53.24
N SER A 493 -9.99 -0.57 53.47
CA SER A 493 -9.24 -1.31 52.44
C SER A 493 -10.03 -2.53 51.96
N PRO A 494 -10.23 -2.72 50.64
CA PRO A 494 -10.88 -3.94 50.14
C PRO A 494 -9.92 -5.13 50.29
N THR A 495 -10.26 -6.04 51.19
CA THR A 495 -9.75 -7.43 51.15
C THR A 495 -10.14 -8.04 49.79
N PRO A 496 -9.27 -8.86 49.15
CA PRO A 496 -9.62 -9.50 47.87
C PRO A 496 -10.96 -10.25 47.98
N SER A 497 -11.89 -9.92 47.09
CA SER A 497 -13.17 -10.62 47.01
C SER A 497 -12.93 -12.09 46.68
N THR A 498 -13.39 -13.00 47.53
CA THR A 498 -13.36 -14.44 47.26
C THR A 498 -14.36 -14.76 46.15
N THR A 499 -13.93 -14.61 44.89
CA THR A 499 -14.69 -14.97 43.70
C THR A 499 -14.87 -16.48 43.66
N THR A 500 -16.05 -16.94 44.04
CA THR A 500 -16.44 -18.35 43.97
C THR A 500 -16.49 -18.80 42.51
N GLY A 501 -15.52 -19.63 42.11
CA GLY A 501 -15.54 -20.37 40.85
C GLY A 501 -15.51 -19.48 39.59
N ALA A 502 -14.31 -19.03 39.20
CA ALA A 502 -14.05 -18.89 37.77
C ALA A 502 -14.24 -20.27 37.12
N ALA A 503 -14.94 -20.34 35.98
CA ALA A 503 -15.15 -21.60 35.29
C ALA A 503 -13.81 -22.19 34.82
N VAL A 504 -13.67 -23.52 34.90
CA VAL A 504 -12.52 -24.23 34.33
C VAL A 504 -12.51 -23.99 32.81
N PRO A 505 -11.34 -23.73 32.18
CA PRO A 505 -11.25 -23.58 30.73
C PRO A 505 -11.89 -24.76 29.99
N SER A 506 -12.72 -24.45 29.00
CA SER A 506 -13.48 -25.41 28.19
C SER A 506 -13.48 -24.97 26.73
N PRO A 507 -13.46 -25.89 25.75
CA PRO A 507 -13.43 -25.54 24.32
C PRO A 507 -14.70 -24.74 23.93
N THR A 508 -14.51 -23.52 23.46
CA THR A 508 -15.59 -22.65 22.92
C THR A 508 -15.83 -22.86 21.43
N VAL A 509 -14.97 -23.64 20.77
CA VAL A 509 -14.99 -24.06 19.37
C VAL A 509 -14.50 -25.52 19.30
N PRO A 510 -14.75 -26.27 18.21
CA PRO A 510 -14.17 -27.59 18.03
C PRO A 510 -12.63 -27.58 18.12
N TYR A 511 -12.04 -28.69 18.57
CA TYR A 511 -10.60 -28.90 18.48
C TYR A 511 -10.13 -28.99 17.02
N ALA A 512 -8.83 -28.79 16.81
CA ALA A 512 -8.20 -29.03 15.50
C ALA A 512 -8.27 -30.51 15.09
N SER A 513 -8.00 -30.78 13.81
CA SER A 513 -7.87 -32.14 13.25
C SER A 513 -6.82 -32.95 14.03
N ASP A 514 -7.17 -34.19 14.41
CA ASP A 514 -6.29 -35.16 15.07
C ASP A 514 -5.46 -35.99 14.06
N ASN A 515 -5.66 -35.76 12.76
CA ASN A 515 -4.87 -36.35 11.69
C ASN A 515 -3.40 -35.88 11.76
N PRO A 516 -2.40 -36.77 11.90
CA PRO A 516 -0.98 -36.39 11.94
C PRO A 516 -0.47 -35.68 10.68
N ASN A 517 -1.17 -35.84 9.55
CA ASN A 517 -0.81 -35.25 8.25
C ASN A 517 0.63 -35.59 7.79
N ASP A 518 1.07 -36.83 7.98
CA ASP A 518 2.39 -37.32 7.55
C ASP A 518 2.70 -37.01 6.07
N SER A 519 3.96 -36.74 5.74
CA SER A 519 4.35 -36.40 4.37
C SER A 519 4.20 -37.59 3.41
N PHE A 520 3.61 -37.34 2.24
CA PHE A 520 3.42 -38.37 1.22
C PHE A 520 4.63 -38.56 0.27
N LEU A 521 5.79 -37.95 0.54
CA LEU A 521 6.99 -38.06 -0.31
C LEU A 521 7.34 -39.52 -0.65
N ASN A 522 7.51 -40.38 0.37
CA ASN A 522 7.84 -41.80 0.17
C ASN A 522 6.72 -42.57 -0.57
N ARG A 523 5.44 -42.27 -0.28
CA ARG A 523 4.27 -42.85 -0.96
C ARG A 523 4.33 -42.52 -2.46
N PHE A 524 4.55 -41.27 -2.82
CA PHE A 524 4.53 -40.78 -4.20
C PHE A 524 5.75 -41.20 -5.01
N GLN A 525 6.93 -41.42 -4.40
CA GLN A 525 8.03 -42.09 -5.11
C GLN A 525 7.69 -43.55 -5.48
N SER A 526 6.90 -44.24 -4.65
CA SER A 526 6.59 -45.67 -4.84
C SER A 526 5.39 -45.97 -5.75
N GLY A 527 4.57 -44.97 -6.09
CA GLY A 527 3.33 -45.14 -6.85
C GLY A 527 3.01 -43.99 -7.81
N THR A 528 1.76 -43.91 -8.24
CA THR A 528 1.21 -42.71 -8.89
C THR A 528 0.80 -41.70 -7.81
N PRO A 529 1.23 -40.43 -7.87
CA PRO A 529 0.68 -39.37 -7.03
C PRO A 529 -0.80 -39.15 -7.31
N GLU A 530 -1.59 -38.97 -6.26
CA GLU A 530 -3.03 -38.65 -6.34
C GLU A 530 -3.38 -37.66 -5.22
N PRO A 531 -4.29 -36.70 -5.44
CA PRO A 531 -4.66 -35.68 -4.45
C PRO A 531 -5.66 -36.25 -3.41
N GLU A 532 -5.29 -37.36 -2.77
CA GLU A 532 -6.12 -38.15 -1.86
C GLU A 532 -5.46 -38.31 -0.48
N ARG A 533 -6.00 -37.63 0.53
CA ARG A 533 -5.59 -37.71 1.95
C ARG A 533 -6.77 -38.18 2.81
N GLY A 534 -6.69 -39.42 3.28
CA GLY A 534 -7.75 -40.06 4.07
C GLY A 534 -9.00 -40.32 3.21
N VAL A 535 -10.14 -39.73 3.58
CA VAL A 535 -11.41 -39.82 2.83
C VAL A 535 -11.68 -38.60 1.94
N ALA A 536 -10.76 -37.65 1.86
CA ALA A 536 -10.87 -36.44 1.06
C ALA A 536 -9.96 -36.52 -0.18
N GLY A 537 -10.50 -36.12 -1.34
CA GLY A 537 -9.79 -36.13 -2.62
C GLY A 537 -10.53 -36.88 -3.73
N GLY A 538 -9.80 -37.22 -4.78
CA GLY A 538 -10.21 -38.10 -5.87
C GLY A 538 -9.18 -38.15 -7.00
N SER A 539 -9.02 -39.30 -7.65
CA SER A 539 -7.99 -39.55 -8.66
C SER A 539 -7.99 -38.59 -9.86
N ILE A 540 -6.81 -38.26 -10.39
CA ILE A 540 -6.65 -37.34 -11.53
C ILE A 540 -7.10 -38.00 -12.85
N MET A 541 -8.17 -37.45 -13.45
CA MET A 541 -8.69 -37.89 -14.75
C MET A 541 -8.02 -37.22 -15.96
N GLY A 542 -7.17 -36.22 -15.74
CA GLY A 542 -6.50 -35.42 -16.78
C GLY A 542 -5.05 -35.82 -17.03
N PRO A 543 -4.35 -35.13 -17.96
CA PRO A 543 -2.91 -35.31 -18.15
C PRO A 543 -2.13 -34.88 -16.89
N GLN A 544 -1.25 -35.76 -16.40
CA GLN A 544 -0.40 -35.52 -15.23
C GLN A 544 1.03 -35.10 -15.62
N ASN A 545 1.69 -34.37 -14.71
CA ASN A 545 3.13 -34.15 -14.71
C ASN A 545 3.75 -34.88 -13.50
N LEU A 546 3.75 -36.21 -13.56
CA LEU A 546 4.20 -37.11 -12.50
C LEU A 546 5.58 -36.73 -11.87
N PRO A 547 6.58 -36.24 -12.63
CA PRO A 547 7.82 -35.71 -12.03
C PRO A 547 7.62 -34.54 -11.05
N LEU A 548 6.79 -33.55 -11.38
CA LEU A 548 6.49 -32.43 -10.47
C LEU A 548 5.59 -32.87 -9.32
N GLU A 549 4.60 -33.73 -9.58
CA GLU A 549 3.69 -34.25 -8.56
C GLU A 549 4.43 -35.09 -7.50
N ARG A 550 5.52 -35.78 -7.87
CA ARG A 550 6.43 -36.46 -6.94
C ARG A 550 7.36 -35.53 -6.16
N GLN A 551 7.58 -34.32 -6.63
CA GLN A 551 8.40 -33.31 -5.93
C GLN A 551 7.58 -32.45 -4.96
N ASN A 552 6.25 -32.45 -5.10
CA ASN A 552 5.35 -31.60 -4.32
C ASN A 552 4.20 -32.42 -3.66
N PRO A 553 4.52 -33.45 -2.84
CA PRO A 553 3.52 -34.33 -2.23
C PRO A 553 2.56 -33.64 -1.28
N ASP A 554 3.05 -32.75 -0.41
CA ASP A 554 2.23 -32.01 0.55
C ASP A 554 1.64 -30.70 -0.03
N LEU A 555 1.91 -30.38 -1.30
CA LEU A 555 1.13 -29.44 -2.11
C LEU A 555 -0.02 -30.12 -2.89
N LEU A 556 0.21 -31.33 -3.43
CA LEU A 556 -0.79 -32.05 -4.23
C LEU A 556 -1.90 -32.65 -3.35
N ALA A 557 -1.53 -33.22 -2.21
CA ALA A 557 -2.45 -33.78 -1.22
C ALA A 557 -2.21 -33.09 0.13
N PRO A 558 -2.61 -31.82 0.31
CA PRO A 558 -2.14 -31.01 1.43
C PRO A 558 -2.59 -31.50 2.80
N PRO A 559 -1.89 -31.10 3.89
CA PRO A 559 -2.34 -31.34 5.26
C PRO A 559 -3.78 -30.88 5.49
N THR A 560 -4.53 -31.60 6.32
CA THR A 560 -5.91 -31.23 6.70
C THR A 560 -6.01 -29.95 7.53
N THR A 561 -4.88 -29.35 7.89
CA THR A 561 -4.72 -28.05 8.56
C THR A 561 -4.45 -26.88 7.60
N ASP A 562 -4.18 -27.14 6.33
CA ASP A 562 -4.10 -26.08 5.30
C ASP A 562 -5.49 -25.46 5.07
N HIS A 563 -5.56 -24.13 4.95
CA HIS A 563 -6.82 -23.42 4.79
C HIS A 563 -6.62 -22.04 4.15
N GLY A 564 -7.64 -21.58 3.41
CA GLY A 564 -7.70 -20.21 2.90
C GLY A 564 -6.75 -19.94 1.72
N SER A 565 -6.29 -18.69 1.63
CA SER A 565 -5.42 -18.24 0.54
C SER A 565 -4.08 -17.74 1.07
N VAL A 566 -3.01 -18.30 0.52
CA VAL A 566 -1.62 -17.87 0.69
C VAL A 566 -1.04 -17.71 -0.73
N GLU A 567 -0.18 -16.72 -0.94
CA GLU A 567 0.54 -16.57 -2.21
C GLU A 567 1.57 -17.70 -2.40
N ASN A 568 2.12 -17.84 -3.61
CA ASN A 568 3.12 -18.87 -3.88
C ASN A 568 4.47 -18.52 -3.24
N VAL A 569 4.87 -19.27 -2.20
CA VAL A 569 6.16 -19.10 -1.50
C VAL A 569 7.25 -20.07 -1.97
N LYS A 570 7.09 -20.71 -3.14
CA LYS A 570 8.10 -21.61 -3.74
C LYS A 570 8.48 -21.16 -5.15
N TRP A 571 9.77 -21.05 -5.45
CA TRP A 571 10.26 -20.94 -6.83
C TRP A 571 11.51 -21.80 -7.10
N PRO A 572 11.45 -22.80 -8.00
CA PRO A 572 12.63 -23.52 -8.45
C PRO A 572 13.47 -22.68 -9.41
N PHE A 573 14.78 -22.50 -9.17
CA PHE A 573 15.67 -21.93 -10.20
C PHE A 573 15.68 -22.77 -11.48
N GLY A 574 15.30 -24.06 -11.42
CA GLY A 574 15.10 -24.92 -12.58
C GLY A 574 14.01 -24.45 -13.56
N LEU A 575 13.10 -23.56 -13.15
CA LEU A 575 12.07 -22.95 -14.00
C LEU A 575 12.44 -21.54 -14.50
N SER A 576 13.59 -21.02 -14.09
CA SER A 576 14.05 -19.67 -14.44
C SER A 576 14.72 -19.64 -15.82
N HIS A 577 14.54 -18.57 -16.59
CA HIS A 577 15.28 -18.37 -17.84
C HIS A 577 16.78 -18.27 -17.55
N ASN A 578 17.59 -19.06 -18.28
CA ASN A 578 19.04 -19.10 -18.09
C ASN A 578 19.76 -18.42 -19.26
N ARG A 579 20.42 -17.29 -18.99
CA ARG A 579 21.21 -16.50 -19.94
C ARG A 579 22.60 -17.15 -20.05
N VAL A 580 22.91 -17.75 -21.19
CA VAL A 580 24.16 -18.50 -21.45
C VAL A 580 25.06 -17.71 -22.40
N GLN A 581 26.37 -17.64 -22.10
CA GLN A 581 27.41 -17.04 -22.95
C GLN A 581 28.74 -17.82 -22.81
N ASP A 582 29.76 -17.51 -23.62
CA ASP A 582 31.01 -18.28 -23.68
C ASP A 582 31.80 -18.33 -22.36
N GLY A 583 31.53 -17.40 -21.43
CA GLY A 583 32.10 -17.42 -20.08
C GLY A 583 31.37 -18.31 -19.05
N GLY A 584 30.12 -18.72 -19.31
CA GLY A 584 29.28 -19.39 -18.32
C GLY A 584 27.78 -19.07 -18.48
N TRP A 585 27.03 -19.00 -17.38
CA TRP A 585 25.60 -18.68 -17.41
C TRP A 585 25.08 -18.03 -16.12
N ALA A 586 23.90 -17.41 -16.19
CA ALA A 586 23.17 -16.92 -15.02
C ALA A 586 21.64 -17.02 -15.21
N ARG A 587 20.93 -17.33 -14.14
CA ARG A 587 19.46 -17.40 -14.06
C ARG A 587 18.98 -16.75 -12.77
N GLN A 588 17.78 -16.16 -12.79
CA GLN A 588 17.32 -15.31 -11.68
C GLN A 588 15.88 -15.58 -11.25
N GLN A 589 15.60 -15.18 -10.01
CA GLN A 589 14.27 -15.01 -9.44
C GLN A 589 14.16 -13.58 -8.92
N ASN A 590 13.18 -12.85 -9.43
CA ASN A 590 12.73 -11.55 -8.94
C ASN A 590 11.19 -11.59 -8.80
N ILE A 591 10.52 -10.43 -8.65
CA ILE A 591 9.05 -10.33 -8.57
C ILE A 591 8.29 -10.81 -9.82
N HIS A 592 8.94 -11.02 -10.97
CA HIS A 592 8.30 -11.56 -12.17
C HIS A 592 8.13 -13.09 -12.10
N GLU A 593 9.11 -13.79 -11.53
CA GLU A 593 9.04 -15.22 -11.25
C GLU A 593 8.24 -15.51 -9.98
N MET A 594 8.44 -14.71 -8.92
CA MET A 594 7.92 -14.96 -7.58
C MET A 594 7.40 -13.66 -6.94
N PRO A 595 6.16 -13.22 -7.27
CA PRO A 595 5.66 -11.88 -6.90
C PRO A 595 5.65 -11.53 -5.42
N ILE A 596 5.58 -12.52 -4.51
CA ILE A 596 5.61 -12.30 -3.06
C ILE A 596 6.99 -11.82 -2.58
N ALA A 597 8.08 -12.20 -3.28
CA ALA A 597 9.48 -11.93 -2.94
C ALA A 597 9.89 -10.48 -3.30
N THR A 598 9.18 -9.52 -2.72
CA THR A 598 9.29 -8.09 -3.03
C THR A 598 10.52 -7.40 -2.44
N THR A 599 11.19 -8.00 -1.45
CA THR A 599 12.30 -7.34 -0.73
C THR A 599 13.70 -7.78 -1.15
N MET A 600 13.82 -8.97 -1.74
CA MET A 600 15.08 -9.61 -2.13
C MET A 600 14.87 -10.43 -3.41
N ALA A 601 15.89 -10.45 -4.25
CA ALA A 601 15.94 -11.26 -5.48
C ALA A 601 17.19 -12.15 -5.47
N GLY A 602 17.11 -13.32 -6.08
CA GLY A 602 18.22 -14.26 -6.19
C GLY A 602 18.72 -14.40 -7.62
N VAL A 603 20.05 -14.54 -7.79
CA VAL A 603 20.67 -14.96 -9.05
C VAL A 603 21.57 -16.16 -8.78
N ASP A 604 21.32 -17.25 -9.48
CA ASP A 604 22.24 -18.38 -9.55
C ASP A 604 23.14 -18.20 -10.78
N MET A 605 24.46 -18.12 -10.56
CA MET A 605 25.44 -17.77 -11.58
C MET A 605 26.64 -18.70 -11.55
N ARG A 606 27.09 -19.08 -12.76
CA ARG A 606 28.23 -19.97 -12.98
C ARG A 606 29.24 -19.35 -13.92
N LEU A 607 30.52 -19.36 -13.53
CA LEU A 607 31.67 -18.98 -14.34
C LEU A 607 32.54 -20.20 -14.64
N ASN A 608 32.92 -20.38 -15.90
CA ASN A 608 33.93 -21.34 -16.31
C ASN A 608 35.32 -20.95 -15.78
N ALA A 609 36.27 -21.89 -15.71
CA ALA A 609 37.62 -21.63 -15.21
C ALA A 609 38.30 -20.52 -16.02
N GLY A 610 38.70 -19.44 -15.34
CA GLY A 610 39.30 -18.24 -15.92
C GLY A 610 38.30 -17.19 -16.44
N ALA A 611 37.02 -17.54 -16.65
CA ALA A 611 36.00 -16.61 -17.14
C ALA A 611 35.61 -15.56 -16.11
N ILE A 612 35.18 -14.38 -16.60
CA ILE A 612 34.94 -13.17 -15.81
C ILE A 612 33.49 -12.74 -15.96
N ARG A 613 32.80 -12.49 -14.83
CA ARG A 613 31.64 -11.59 -14.78
C ARG A 613 32.17 -10.15 -14.84
N GLU A 614 31.76 -9.41 -15.88
CA GLU A 614 32.33 -8.10 -16.25
C GLU A 614 32.39 -7.13 -15.05
N LEU A 615 33.37 -6.19 -15.08
CA LEU A 615 33.41 -5.06 -14.16
C LEU A 615 32.11 -4.25 -14.23
N HIS A 616 31.39 -4.19 -13.11
CA HIS A 616 30.05 -3.60 -13.06
C HIS A 616 29.69 -3.05 -11.68
N TRP A 617 28.54 -2.40 -11.58
CA TRP A 617 27.90 -2.01 -10.31
C TRP A 617 26.37 -1.98 -10.45
N HIS A 618 25.66 -1.85 -9.33
CA HIS A 618 24.19 -1.73 -9.27
C HIS A 618 23.77 -0.92 -8.03
N LEU A 619 22.48 -0.58 -7.94
CA LEU A 619 21.93 0.22 -6.83
C LEU A 619 21.64 -0.62 -5.57
N THR A 620 21.41 -1.92 -5.75
CA THR A 620 21.32 -2.92 -4.68
C THR A 620 22.67 -3.16 -4.02
N ALA A 621 22.67 -3.68 -2.79
CA ALA A 621 23.81 -4.40 -2.24
C ALA A 621 23.77 -5.83 -2.77
N GLU A 622 24.95 -6.40 -3.02
CA GLU A 622 25.09 -7.82 -3.36
C GLU A 622 25.65 -8.58 -2.16
N TRP A 623 25.03 -9.69 -1.82
CA TRP A 623 25.57 -10.71 -0.93
C TRP A 623 25.76 -12.00 -1.74
N GLY A 624 26.92 -12.65 -1.61
CA GLY A 624 27.26 -13.84 -2.39
C GLY A 624 27.63 -15.03 -1.52
N TYR A 625 27.29 -16.24 -1.96
CA TYR A 625 27.64 -17.53 -1.36
C TYR A 625 28.20 -18.47 -2.44
N VAL A 626 29.44 -18.95 -2.27
CA VAL A 626 30.04 -19.92 -3.22
C VAL A 626 29.46 -21.31 -2.97
N MET A 627 28.83 -21.91 -3.98
CA MET A 627 28.24 -23.24 -3.89
C MET A 627 29.23 -24.35 -4.28
N ASP A 628 29.95 -24.19 -5.39
CA ASP A 628 31.04 -25.08 -5.82
C ASP A 628 32.17 -24.30 -6.52
N GLY A 629 33.35 -24.89 -6.55
CA GLY A 629 34.55 -24.33 -7.16
C GLY A 629 35.15 -23.15 -6.40
N SER A 630 35.88 -22.29 -7.08
CA SER A 630 36.50 -21.09 -6.47
C SER A 630 36.50 -19.89 -7.41
N CYS A 631 36.31 -18.70 -6.84
CA CYS A 631 36.32 -17.44 -7.57
C CYS A 631 37.32 -16.45 -6.96
N ARG A 632 37.83 -15.52 -7.78
CA ARG A 632 38.50 -14.30 -7.34
C ARG A 632 37.52 -13.13 -7.45
N VAL A 633 37.34 -12.39 -6.36
CA VAL A 633 36.54 -11.16 -6.33
C VAL A 633 37.44 -9.93 -6.20
N ASN A 634 37.08 -8.88 -6.94
CA ASN A 634 37.78 -7.59 -6.98
C ASN A 634 36.76 -6.46 -6.79
N ALA A 635 37.09 -5.44 -5.98
CA ALA A 635 36.24 -4.27 -5.77
C ALA A 635 37.07 -2.99 -5.47
N VAL A 636 36.48 -1.81 -5.71
CA VAL A 636 37.08 -0.51 -5.37
C VAL A 636 36.05 0.38 -4.68
N ASP A 637 36.40 0.94 -3.52
CA ASP A 637 35.48 1.79 -2.74
C ASP A 637 35.46 3.26 -3.16
N GLN A 638 34.51 4.02 -2.60
CA GLN A 638 34.30 5.44 -2.87
C GLN A 638 35.45 6.37 -2.43
N LEU A 639 36.48 5.85 -1.75
CA LEU A 639 37.71 6.57 -1.40
C LEU A 639 38.90 6.12 -2.26
N GLY A 640 38.67 5.28 -3.28
CA GLY A 640 39.70 4.74 -4.17
C GLY A 640 40.52 3.59 -3.55
N ARG A 641 40.02 2.97 -2.47
CA ARG A 641 40.67 1.84 -1.81
C ARG A 641 40.23 0.55 -2.45
N ASN A 642 41.17 -0.31 -2.81
CA ASN A 642 40.90 -1.58 -3.47
C ASN A 642 40.78 -2.75 -2.49
N TYR A 643 40.11 -3.79 -2.97
CA TYR A 643 39.99 -5.09 -2.33
C TYR A 643 40.09 -6.19 -3.39
N LEU A 644 40.86 -7.24 -3.10
CA LEU A 644 41.02 -8.41 -3.93
C LEU A 644 41.10 -9.63 -3.00
N ALA A 645 40.34 -10.69 -3.28
CA ALA A 645 40.33 -11.90 -2.48
C ALA A 645 39.92 -13.13 -3.31
N ASP A 646 40.34 -14.31 -2.87
CA ASP A 646 39.87 -15.60 -3.38
C ASP A 646 38.84 -16.19 -2.41
N VAL A 647 37.78 -16.80 -2.95
CA VAL A 647 36.64 -17.38 -2.21
C VAL A 647 36.37 -18.82 -2.64
N TYR A 648 35.99 -19.65 -1.68
CA TYR A 648 35.91 -21.12 -1.78
C TYR A 648 34.52 -21.61 -1.32
N PRO A 649 34.14 -22.89 -1.55
CA PRO A 649 32.78 -23.36 -1.28
C PRO A 649 32.36 -23.17 0.18
N GLY A 650 31.20 -22.54 0.38
CA GLY A 650 30.70 -22.13 1.69
C GLY A 650 31.30 -20.84 2.26
N ASP A 651 32.17 -20.12 1.54
CA ASP A 651 32.58 -18.75 1.88
C ASP A 651 31.64 -17.70 1.25
N LEU A 652 31.62 -16.48 1.84
CA LEU A 652 30.73 -15.38 1.46
C LEU A 652 31.47 -14.18 0.89
N TRP A 653 30.72 -13.32 0.18
CA TRP A 653 31.07 -11.92 -0.01
C TRP A 653 29.89 -10.97 0.22
N TYR A 654 30.19 -9.68 0.36
CA TYR A 654 29.20 -8.60 0.41
C TYR A 654 29.78 -7.33 -0.22
N PHE A 655 29.11 -6.81 -1.25
CA PHE A 655 29.41 -5.51 -1.86
C PHE A 655 28.32 -4.50 -1.50
N PRO A 656 28.66 -3.42 -0.77
CA PRO A 656 27.73 -2.34 -0.49
C PRO A 656 27.17 -1.67 -1.77
N GLN A 657 25.99 -1.06 -1.64
CA GLN A 657 25.29 -0.36 -2.73
C GLN A 657 26.20 0.57 -3.53
N GLY A 658 26.25 0.38 -4.86
CA GLY A 658 27.03 1.20 -5.78
C GLY A 658 28.55 0.98 -5.79
N ILE A 659 29.08 -0.01 -5.06
CA ILE A 659 30.52 -0.35 -5.08
C ILE A 659 30.84 -1.16 -6.35
N PRO A 660 31.71 -0.66 -7.27
CA PRO A 660 32.08 -1.39 -8.48
C PRO A 660 32.97 -2.59 -8.18
N HIS A 661 32.66 -3.71 -8.81
CA HIS A 661 33.31 -5.00 -8.57
C HIS A 661 33.31 -5.91 -9.82
N SER A 662 33.99 -7.05 -9.72
CA SER A 662 34.03 -8.11 -10.74
C SER A 662 34.36 -9.46 -10.11
N ILE A 663 33.86 -10.55 -10.70
CA ILE A 663 34.06 -11.92 -10.23
C ILE A 663 34.76 -12.71 -11.35
N GLN A 664 35.76 -13.53 -11.04
CA GLN A 664 36.47 -14.38 -12.00
C GLN A 664 36.58 -15.81 -11.49
N GLY A 665 36.19 -16.80 -12.29
CA GLY A 665 36.40 -18.21 -11.96
C GLY A 665 37.88 -18.57 -11.92
N LEU A 666 38.30 -19.32 -10.89
CA LEU A 666 39.67 -19.83 -10.74
C LEU A 666 39.77 -21.26 -11.31
N ASN A 667 40.80 -22.02 -10.93
CA ASN A 667 40.99 -23.40 -11.39
C ASN A 667 41.41 -24.39 -10.29
N ASP A 668 41.08 -24.12 -9.01
CA ASP A 668 41.23 -25.12 -7.93
C ASP A 668 40.34 -26.36 -8.21
N THR A 669 39.25 -26.18 -8.96
CA THR A 669 38.59 -27.24 -9.72
C THR A 669 38.70 -26.96 -11.22
N ALA A 670 38.58 -28.00 -12.06
CA ALA A 670 38.55 -27.84 -13.51
C ALA A 670 37.31 -27.07 -14.03
N ASN A 671 36.33 -26.79 -13.17
CA ASN A 671 35.01 -26.31 -13.54
C ASN A 671 34.83 -24.79 -13.31
N GLY A 672 35.79 -24.07 -12.73
CA GLY A 672 35.59 -22.65 -12.37
C GLY A 672 34.86 -22.50 -11.04
N CYS A 673 33.74 -21.78 -11.01
CA CYS A 673 32.88 -21.68 -9.83
C CYS A 673 31.39 -21.47 -10.15
N GLU A 674 30.54 -21.83 -9.19
CA GLU A 674 29.09 -21.66 -9.21
C GLU A 674 28.63 -21.12 -7.85
N PHE A 675 27.80 -20.07 -7.86
CA PHE A 675 27.53 -19.25 -6.68
C PHE A 675 26.14 -18.61 -6.74
N LEU A 676 25.55 -18.45 -5.55
CA LEU A 676 24.31 -17.74 -5.34
C LEU A 676 24.61 -16.28 -5.00
N LEU A 677 23.92 -15.36 -5.69
CA LEU A 677 23.82 -13.95 -5.33
C LEU A 677 22.43 -13.70 -4.73
N VAL A 678 22.36 -12.90 -3.66
CA VAL A 678 21.11 -12.32 -3.14
C VAL A 678 21.26 -10.80 -3.12
N LEU A 679 20.32 -10.13 -3.76
CA LEU A 679 20.29 -8.69 -3.93
C LEU A 679 19.22 -8.08 -3.03
N ASP A 680 19.52 -6.95 -2.39
CA ASP A 680 18.60 -6.30 -1.44
C ASP A 680 17.44 -5.53 -2.09
N ASP A 681 16.92 -5.98 -3.23
CA ASP A 681 15.66 -5.50 -3.85
C ASP A 681 15.01 -6.62 -4.67
N GLY A 682 13.70 -6.86 -4.47
CA GLY A 682 12.93 -7.86 -5.21
C GLY A 682 12.67 -7.49 -6.68
N THR A 683 12.87 -6.22 -7.07
CA THR A 683 12.76 -5.78 -8.48
C THR A 683 14.09 -5.84 -9.23
N PHE A 684 15.15 -6.41 -8.65
CA PHE A 684 16.44 -6.53 -9.31
C PHE A 684 16.35 -7.43 -10.55
N SER A 685 17.12 -7.08 -11.59
CA SER A 685 17.37 -7.95 -12.74
C SER A 685 18.83 -7.84 -13.13
N GLU A 686 19.48 -8.99 -13.31
CA GLU A 686 20.88 -9.14 -13.71
C GLU A 686 21.18 -8.47 -15.06
N ASP A 687 20.18 -8.45 -15.96
CA ASP A 687 20.22 -7.73 -17.24
C ASP A 687 20.27 -6.20 -17.09
N SER A 688 20.02 -5.66 -15.89
CA SER A 688 19.95 -4.22 -15.57
C SER A 688 21.16 -3.69 -14.77
N THR A 689 22.26 -4.45 -14.74
CA THR A 689 23.53 -4.02 -14.13
C THR A 689 24.25 -2.95 -14.94
N PHE A 690 24.96 -2.03 -14.29
CA PHE A 690 25.75 -0.99 -14.96
C PHE A 690 27.12 -1.55 -15.36
N LEU A 691 27.31 -1.85 -16.64
CA LEU A 691 28.45 -2.59 -17.18
C LEU A 691 29.51 -1.62 -17.74
N LEU A 692 30.79 -1.90 -17.48
CA LEU A 692 31.91 -1.04 -17.88
C LEU A 692 31.99 -0.83 -19.39
N THR A 693 31.93 -1.89 -20.21
CA THR A 693 32.05 -1.75 -21.67
C THR A 693 30.79 -1.16 -22.28
N ASP A 694 29.62 -1.38 -21.68
CA ASP A 694 28.36 -0.76 -22.09
C ASP A 694 28.38 0.76 -21.83
N TRP A 695 28.87 1.17 -20.65
CA TRP A 695 29.07 2.60 -20.36
C TRP A 695 30.11 3.22 -21.29
N MET A 696 31.24 2.53 -21.54
CA MET A 696 32.29 3.04 -22.44
C MET A 696 31.84 3.09 -23.91
N ALA A 697 30.96 2.20 -24.36
CA ALA A 697 30.34 2.26 -25.70
C ALA A 697 29.42 3.50 -25.86
N HIS A 698 28.73 3.89 -24.77
CA HIS A 698 27.76 4.98 -24.76
C HIS A 698 28.35 6.37 -24.38
N ILE A 699 29.66 6.50 -24.22
CA ILE A 699 30.35 7.78 -24.03
C ILE A 699 31.15 8.16 -25.29
N PRO A 700 31.05 9.40 -25.81
CA PRO A 700 31.82 9.81 -26.99
C PRO A 700 33.34 9.60 -26.81
N LYS A 701 34.00 8.99 -27.80
CA LYS A 701 35.47 8.72 -27.76
C LYS A 701 36.31 9.95 -27.38
N GLU A 702 35.90 11.15 -27.77
CA GLU A 702 36.60 12.39 -27.43
C GLU A 702 36.44 12.82 -25.96
N VAL A 703 35.36 12.41 -25.29
CA VAL A 703 35.19 12.55 -23.82
C VAL A 703 36.05 11.52 -23.09
N LEU A 704 36.12 10.27 -23.56
CA LEU A 704 37.03 9.25 -23.02
C LEU A 704 38.50 9.71 -23.14
N ALA A 705 38.90 10.20 -24.32
CA ALA A 705 40.23 10.76 -24.57
C ALA A 705 40.59 11.89 -23.59
N LYS A 706 39.66 12.82 -23.34
CA LYS A 706 39.82 13.91 -22.36
C LYS A 706 39.93 13.39 -20.92
N ASN A 707 39.11 12.42 -20.54
CA ASN A 707 39.09 11.83 -19.20
C ASN A 707 40.40 11.10 -18.87
N PHE A 708 40.82 10.19 -19.75
CA PHE A 708 42.01 9.36 -19.57
C PHE A 708 43.32 10.05 -20.01
N ARG A 709 43.24 11.26 -20.59
CA ARG A 709 44.37 12.08 -21.08
C ARG A 709 45.22 11.39 -22.15
N VAL A 710 44.56 10.69 -23.06
CA VAL A 710 45.17 9.94 -24.17
C VAL A 710 44.60 10.39 -25.52
N ASN A 711 45.18 9.92 -26.63
CA ASN A 711 44.58 10.11 -27.96
C ASN A 711 43.28 9.28 -28.08
N THR A 712 42.32 9.75 -28.88
CA THR A 712 41.10 8.99 -29.22
C THR A 712 41.38 7.59 -29.78
N SER A 713 42.51 7.37 -30.44
CA SER A 713 42.88 6.06 -31.00
C SER A 713 43.17 4.99 -29.95
N ALA A 714 43.44 5.36 -28.69
CA ALA A 714 43.52 4.42 -27.57
C ALA A 714 42.17 3.69 -27.32
N PHE A 715 41.08 4.24 -27.86
CA PHE A 715 39.71 3.75 -27.68
C PHE A 715 39.10 3.18 -28.98
N ASP A 716 39.93 2.84 -29.98
CA ASP A 716 39.44 2.27 -31.24
C ASP A 716 38.98 0.80 -31.15
N HIS A 717 39.31 0.11 -30.05
CA HIS A 717 38.95 -1.30 -29.81
C HIS A 717 38.10 -1.51 -28.56
N ILE A 718 37.36 -0.50 -28.09
CA ILE A 718 36.28 -0.72 -27.09
C ILE A 718 35.18 -1.56 -27.75
N PRO A 719 34.59 -2.56 -27.06
CA PRO A 719 33.37 -3.22 -27.51
C PRO A 719 32.23 -2.24 -27.83
N ASP A 720 31.35 -2.60 -28.76
CA ASP A 720 30.20 -1.80 -29.18
C ASP A 720 28.94 -2.01 -28.31
N ARG A 721 29.07 -2.81 -27.23
CA ARG A 721 28.02 -3.17 -26.25
C ARG A 721 28.67 -3.78 -24.99
N GLN A 722 27.85 -4.09 -23.98
CA GLN A 722 28.24 -4.96 -22.87
C GLN A 722 28.91 -6.27 -23.33
N LEU A 723 29.92 -6.72 -22.58
CA LEU A 723 30.45 -8.09 -22.67
C LEU A 723 29.69 -9.02 -21.71
N TRP A 724 29.24 -8.50 -20.57
CA TRP A 724 28.52 -9.16 -19.47
C TRP A 724 29.27 -10.32 -18.81
N MET A 725 29.59 -11.38 -19.56
CA MET A 725 30.33 -12.54 -19.08
C MET A 725 31.29 -13.05 -20.17
N LEU A 726 32.59 -12.89 -19.95
CA LEU A 726 33.63 -13.11 -20.97
C LEU A 726 34.59 -14.24 -20.59
N PRO A 727 35.03 -15.09 -21.55
CA PRO A 727 36.13 -16.02 -21.31
C PRO A 727 37.46 -15.26 -21.16
N SER A 728 38.31 -15.74 -20.25
CA SER A 728 39.65 -15.20 -20.01
C SER A 728 40.58 -16.30 -19.50
N ALA A 729 41.89 -16.05 -19.49
CA ALA A 729 42.85 -16.95 -18.88
C ALA A 729 42.76 -16.90 -17.34
N VAL A 730 43.00 -18.04 -16.69
CA VAL A 730 43.02 -18.13 -15.22
C VAL A 730 44.16 -17.26 -14.65
N PRO A 731 43.93 -16.49 -13.56
CA PRO A 731 44.98 -15.73 -12.89
C PRO A 731 46.11 -16.62 -12.36
N THR A 732 47.32 -16.47 -12.88
CA THR A 732 48.52 -17.23 -12.44
C THR A 732 49.24 -16.62 -11.24
N LYS A 733 48.84 -15.41 -10.82
CA LYS A 733 49.39 -14.69 -9.66
C LYS A 733 48.55 -14.91 -8.42
N SER A 734 49.18 -14.95 -7.25
CA SER A 734 48.47 -14.84 -5.96
C SER A 734 47.76 -13.47 -5.83
N VAL A 735 46.78 -13.38 -4.94
CA VAL A 735 46.10 -12.11 -4.60
C VAL A 735 47.11 -11.00 -4.30
N THR A 736 48.13 -11.27 -3.49
CA THR A 736 49.15 -10.28 -3.09
C THR A 736 50.00 -9.77 -4.26
N GLU A 737 50.26 -10.59 -5.29
CA GLU A 737 51.05 -10.21 -6.48
C GLU A 737 50.20 -9.59 -7.60
N ALA A 738 48.89 -9.83 -7.56
CA ALA A 738 47.91 -9.33 -8.51
C ALA A 738 47.32 -7.98 -8.09
N ASN A 739 47.16 -7.74 -6.79
CA ASN A 739 46.48 -6.55 -6.26
C ASN A 739 47.30 -5.26 -6.52
N PRO A 740 46.74 -4.23 -7.19
CA PRO A 740 47.42 -2.95 -7.36
C PRO A 740 47.71 -2.25 -6.03
N VAL A 741 48.76 -1.42 -5.97
CA VAL A 741 49.03 -0.57 -4.81
C VAL A 741 48.19 0.71 -4.92
N SER A 742 47.07 0.78 -4.21
CA SER A 742 46.31 2.05 -4.10
C SER A 742 47.01 3.04 -3.16
N PRO A 743 47.18 4.32 -3.55
CA PRO A 743 47.69 5.36 -2.66
C PRO A 743 46.72 5.72 -1.52
N ALA A 744 45.46 5.27 -1.59
CA ALA A 744 44.48 5.39 -0.51
C ALA A 744 44.55 4.23 0.51
N GLY A 745 45.37 3.20 0.24
CA GLY A 745 45.39 1.94 0.98
C GLY A 745 44.27 0.97 0.57
N THR A 746 44.12 -0.11 1.33
CA THR A 746 43.05 -1.10 1.17
C THR A 746 41.81 -0.72 1.99
N VAL A 747 40.67 -1.34 1.68
CA VAL A 747 39.44 -1.19 2.49
C VAL A 747 39.66 -1.63 3.96
N PRO A 748 38.99 -1.00 4.94
CA PRO A 748 39.23 -1.22 6.38
C PRO A 748 38.44 -2.41 6.96
N LEU A 749 37.43 -2.90 6.24
CA LEU A 749 36.70 -4.13 6.51
C LEU A 749 36.79 -5.01 5.26
N PRO A 750 37.02 -6.33 5.37
CA PRO A 750 37.06 -7.22 4.21
C PRO A 750 35.67 -7.34 3.59
N PHE A 751 35.60 -7.44 2.26
CA PHE A 751 34.35 -7.72 1.54
C PHE A 751 34.07 -9.22 1.36
N THR A 752 34.94 -10.11 1.85
CA THR A 752 34.66 -11.55 1.96
C THR A 752 34.70 -12.03 3.41
N PHE A 753 34.03 -13.15 3.67
CA PHE A 753 34.01 -13.80 4.98
C PHE A 753 34.13 -15.32 4.82
N ALA A 754 35.03 -15.93 5.59
CA ALA A 754 35.35 -17.35 5.47
C ALA A 754 34.33 -18.24 6.22
N ALA A 755 33.05 -18.18 5.80
CA ALA A 755 31.95 -18.89 6.43
C ALA A 755 32.12 -20.42 6.43
N SER A 756 32.91 -21.00 5.50
CA SER A 756 33.28 -22.41 5.52
C SER A 756 34.00 -22.83 6.81
N LYS A 757 34.68 -21.87 7.46
CA LYS A 757 35.51 -22.07 8.67
C LYS A 757 34.89 -21.43 9.92
N ALA A 758 33.74 -20.77 9.80
CA ALA A 758 33.03 -20.19 10.94
C ALA A 758 32.32 -21.29 11.76
N PRO A 759 32.34 -21.23 13.11
CA PRO A 759 31.76 -22.26 13.95
C PRO A 759 30.23 -22.26 13.85
N ALA A 760 29.64 -23.45 13.72
CA ALA A 760 28.20 -23.66 13.83
C ALA A 760 27.81 -23.98 15.29
N THR A 761 26.60 -23.58 15.69
CA THR A 761 25.97 -24.04 16.93
C THR A 761 25.34 -25.40 16.66
N ASN A 762 25.95 -26.46 17.19
CA ASN A 762 25.43 -27.83 17.07
C ASN A 762 24.34 -28.07 18.11
N VAL A 763 23.26 -28.73 17.69
CA VAL A 763 22.10 -29.14 18.51
C VAL A 763 21.72 -30.58 18.14
N THR A 764 20.81 -31.20 18.88
CA THR A 764 20.42 -32.60 18.65
C THR A 764 19.79 -32.83 17.27
N GLY A 765 19.00 -31.88 16.76
CA GLY A 765 18.43 -31.91 15.43
C GLY A 765 19.37 -31.53 14.27
N GLY A 766 20.61 -31.09 14.54
CA GLY A 766 21.55 -30.67 13.50
C GLY A 766 22.43 -29.49 13.91
N SER A 767 22.44 -28.40 13.13
CA SER A 767 23.29 -27.24 13.44
C SER A 767 22.82 -25.94 12.78
N VAL A 768 23.06 -24.81 13.43
CA VAL A 768 22.78 -23.47 12.86
C VAL A 768 24.01 -22.56 12.97
N LYS A 769 24.36 -21.89 11.87
CA LYS A 769 25.49 -20.96 11.76
C LYS A 769 24.99 -19.59 11.30
N VAL A 770 24.79 -18.68 12.25
CA VAL A 770 24.36 -17.30 12.00
C VAL A 770 25.55 -16.42 11.63
N ILE A 771 25.43 -15.65 10.54
CA ILE A 771 26.43 -14.67 10.10
C ILE A 771 25.70 -13.38 9.71
N ASP A 772 26.03 -12.29 10.41
CA ASP A 772 25.44 -10.97 10.20
C ASP A 772 26.45 -9.88 10.54
N SER A 773 26.01 -8.63 10.67
CA SER A 773 26.90 -7.48 10.83
C SER A 773 27.68 -7.44 12.17
N ARG A 774 27.40 -8.38 13.09
CA ARG A 774 28.17 -8.64 14.31
C ARG A 774 29.46 -9.42 14.02
N THR A 775 29.46 -10.30 13.02
CA THR A 775 30.59 -11.18 12.67
C THR A 775 31.20 -10.86 11.30
N PHE A 776 30.38 -10.58 10.29
CA PHE A 776 30.79 -10.10 8.96
C PHE A 776 30.49 -8.60 8.85
N ASN A 777 31.32 -7.78 9.51
CA ASN A 777 30.95 -6.41 9.90
C ASN A 777 30.56 -5.43 8.77
N VAL A 778 30.93 -5.72 7.51
CA VAL A 778 30.55 -4.91 6.34
C VAL A 778 29.12 -5.21 5.84
N SER A 779 28.60 -6.42 6.07
CA SER A 779 27.26 -6.82 5.62
C SER A 779 26.21 -6.08 6.45
N LYS A 780 25.69 -4.96 5.93
CA LYS A 780 24.78 -4.05 6.64
C LYS A 780 23.33 -4.09 6.15
N THR A 781 23.05 -4.83 5.08
CA THR A 781 21.68 -5.00 4.56
C THR A 781 21.29 -6.46 4.31
N ILE A 782 22.20 -7.41 4.51
CA ILE A 782 21.92 -8.85 4.45
C ILE A 782 22.51 -9.57 5.67
N ALA A 783 21.71 -10.45 6.27
CA ALA A 783 22.10 -11.42 7.29
C ALA A 783 21.69 -12.84 6.86
N VAL A 784 22.41 -13.86 7.33
CA VAL A 784 22.14 -15.28 7.00
C VAL A 784 22.18 -16.19 8.23
N ALA A 785 21.42 -17.28 8.19
CA ALA A 785 21.70 -18.49 8.96
C ALA A 785 21.82 -19.70 8.01
N GLU A 786 22.96 -20.37 8.03
CA GLU A 786 23.13 -21.68 7.38
C GLU A 786 22.61 -22.75 8.36
N VAL A 787 21.56 -23.47 7.95
CA VAL A 787 20.86 -24.47 8.78
C VAL A 787 21.08 -25.87 8.24
N ARG A 788 21.35 -26.82 9.13
CA ARG A 788 21.29 -28.26 8.86
C ARG A 788 20.28 -28.93 9.77
N VAL A 789 19.46 -29.82 9.19
CA VAL A 789 18.42 -30.59 9.89
C VAL A 789 18.58 -32.07 9.52
N VAL A 790 18.75 -32.94 10.51
CA VAL A 790 18.87 -34.40 10.29
C VAL A 790 17.54 -35.00 9.79
N PRO A 791 17.53 -36.20 9.17
CA PRO A 791 16.29 -36.86 8.74
C PRO A 791 15.26 -36.97 9.87
N GLY A 792 14.01 -36.55 9.63
CA GLY A 792 12.95 -36.54 10.66
C GLY A 792 13.12 -35.50 11.77
N GLY A 793 14.10 -34.59 11.67
CA GLY A 793 14.20 -33.40 12.50
C GLY A 793 13.47 -32.20 11.89
N ILE A 794 13.30 -31.14 12.68
CA ILE A 794 12.68 -29.88 12.25
C ILE A 794 13.51 -28.66 12.69
N ARG A 795 13.55 -27.60 11.85
CA ARG A 795 13.62 -26.22 12.34
C ARG A 795 12.30 -25.95 13.07
N GLU A 796 12.36 -25.53 14.33
CA GLU A 796 11.17 -25.43 15.19
C GLU A 796 10.11 -24.44 14.67
N LEU A 797 8.90 -24.52 15.25
CA LEU A 797 7.83 -23.53 15.04
C LEU A 797 8.28 -22.14 15.55
N HIS A 798 8.47 -21.20 14.63
CA HIS A 798 9.00 -19.88 14.93
C HIS A 798 8.49 -18.82 13.93
N TRP A 799 8.90 -17.56 14.12
CA TRP A 799 8.74 -16.49 13.13
C TRP A 799 9.83 -15.43 13.27
N HIS A 800 10.01 -14.64 12.20
CA HIS A 800 10.88 -13.45 12.21
C HIS A 800 10.04 -12.19 12.47
N PRO A 801 10.45 -11.31 13.40
CA PRO A 801 9.55 -10.31 13.98
C PRO A 801 9.29 -9.09 13.07
N THR A 802 10.21 -8.76 12.16
CA THR A 802 10.12 -7.55 11.31
C THR A 802 10.54 -7.74 9.86
N GLN A 803 11.28 -8.80 9.54
CA GLN A 803 11.86 -9.05 8.23
C GLN A 803 11.22 -10.27 7.58
N PRO A 804 11.13 -10.33 6.24
CA PRO A 804 10.87 -11.57 5.54
C PRO A 804 12.14 -12.43 5.54
N GLU A 805 11.94 -13.74 5.57
CA GLU A 805 12.96 -14.69 5.15
C GLU A 805 12.88 -14.87 3.63
N TRP A 806 14.03 -14.88 2.96
CA TRP A 806 14.23 -15.46 1.64
C TRP A 806 15.11 -16.70 1.84
N THR A 807 14.63 -17.87 1.42
CA THR A 807 15.23 -19.17 1.75
C THR A 807 15.88 -19.77 0.51
N PHE A 808 17.06 -20.41 0.62
CA PHE A 808 17.59 -21.24 -0.47
C PHE A 808 18.01 -22.63 -0.02
N TYR A 809 17.48 -23.65 -0.69
CA TYR A 809 17.73 -25.06 -0.37
C TYR A 809 18.94 -25.58 -1.15
N LEU A 810 19.99 -25.96 -0.42
CA LEU A 810 21.24 -26.50 -0.97
C LEU A 810 21.17 -28.02 -1.12
N GLU A 811 20.64 -28.73 -0.13
CA GLU A 811 20.61 -30.20 -0.06
C GLU A 811 19.37 -30.72 0.68
N GLY A 812 18.90 -31.92 0.33
CA GLY A 812 17.81 -32.63 1.02
C GLY A 812 16.41 -32.35 0.47
N ASN A 813 15.39 -32.71 1.26
CA ASN A 813 13.97 -32.49 0.98
C ASN A 813 13.27 -31.94 2.22
N ALA A 814 12.45 -30.92 2.03
CA ALA A 814 11.74 -30.21 3.10
C ALA A 814 10.24 -30.15 2.86
N ARG A 815 9.48 -29.90 3.93
CA ARG A 815 8.20 -29.19 3.83
C ARG A 815 8.11 -28.05 4.83
N VAL A 816 7.38 -27.01 4.46
CA VAL A 816 7.13 -25.79 5.24
C VAL A 816 5.65 -25.47 5.18
N THR A 817 4.98 -25.41 6.34
CA THR A 817 3.67 -24.74 6.43
C THR A 817 3.88 -23.28 6.80
N VAL A 818 3.33 -22.37 5.99
CA VAL A 818 3.36 -20.92 6.23
C VAL A 818 2.00 -20.44 6.71
N PHE A 819 1.93 -19.98 7.97
CA PHE A 819 0.73 -19.41 8.59
C PHE A 819 0.66 -17.89 8.36
N ALA A 820 -0.30 -17.47 7.54
CA ALA A 820 -0.48 -16.10 7.05
C ALA A 820 -1.53 -15.29 7.84
N SER A 821 -1.77 -15.66 9.11
CA SER A 821 -2.83 -15.11 9.98
C SER A 821 -4.27 -15.38 9.49
N SER A 822 -5.26 -15.03 10.31
CA SER A 822 -6.70 -15.07 9.94
C SER A 822 -7.16 -16.47 9.46
N ALA A 823 -6.60 -17.52 10.07
CA ALA A 823 -6.75 -18.93 9.68
C ALA A 823 -6.29 -19.28 8.25
N ASN A 824 -5.46 -18.46 7.60
CA ASN A 824 -4.78 -18.85 6.35
C ASN A 824 -3.50 -19.63 6.68
N ALA A 825 -3.36 -20.82 6.11
CA ALA A 825 -2.16 -21.64 6.17
C ALA A 825 -2.00 -22.42 4.87
N ARG A 826 -0.78 -22.53 4.36
CA ARG A 826 -0.48 -23.44 3.23
C ARG A 826 0.88 -24.09 3.37
N THR A 827 0.95 -25.36 3.01
CA THR A 827 2.14 -26.19 3.01
C THR A 827 2.77 -26.27 1.62
N PHE A 828 4.10 -26.22 1.58
CA PHE A 828 4.91 -26.28 0.36
C PHE A 828 6.10 -27.21 0.59
N ASP A 829 6.38 -28.06 -0.39
CA ASP A 829 7.55 -28.94 -0.42
C ASP A 829 8.77 -28.22 -1.04
N TYR A 830 9.99 -28.55 -0.62
CA TYR A 830 11.24 -27.99 -1.15
C TYR A 830 12.33 -29.05 -1.32
N GLN A 831 13.26 -28.79 -2.23
CA GLN A 831 14.45 -29.61 -2.52
C GLN A 831 15.60 -28.74 -3.02
N ALA A 832 16.78 -29.32 -3.23
CA ALA A 832 17.96 -28.62 -3.74
C ALA A 832 17.66 -27.79 -5.02
N GLY A 833 18.01 -26.50 -5.01
CA GLY A 833 17.75 -25.56 -6.11
C GLY A 833 16.40 -24.81 -6.03
N ASP A 834 15.62 -25.02 -4.97
CA ASP A 834 14.40 -24.23 -4.70
C ASP A 834 14.65 -23.01 -3.81
N ILE A 835 13.87 -21.97 -4.06
CA ILE A 835 13.76 -20.75 -3.26
C ILE A 835 12.47 -20.78 -2.44
N GLY A 836 12.57 -20.44 -1.16
CA GLY A 836 11.45 -20.13 -0.26
C GLY A 836 11.33 -18.63 0.02
N TYR A 837 10.15 -18.18 0.45
CA TYR A 837 9.99 -16.80 0.97
C TYR A 837 8.90 -16.73 2.03
N VAL A 838 9.26 -16.35 3.26
CA VAL A 838 8.30 -16.22 4.37
C VAL A 838 8.14 -14.73 4.70
N PRO A 839 6.96 -14.12 4.47
CA PRO A 839 6.69 -12.73 4.84
C PRO A 839 6.89 -12.43 6.34
N PRO A 840 7.13 -11.16 6.73
CA PRO A 840 7.35 -10.79 8.12
C PRO A 840 6.22 -11.27 9.03
N THR A 841 6.56 -11.75 10.24
CA THR A 841 5.63 -12.26 11.26
C THR A 841 4.83 -13.52 10.90
N PHE A 842 5.02 -14.13 9.73
CA PHE A 842 4.33 -15.37 9.38
C PHE A 842 4.96 -16.55 10.16
N GLY A 843 4.12 -17.31 10.85
CA GLY A 843 4.54 -18.46 11.64
C GLY A 843 4.83 -19.65 10.73
N HIS A 844 5.95 -20.34 10.95
CA HIS A 844 6.36 -21.45 10.10
C HIS A 844 7.33 -22.41 10.81
N TYR A 845 7.63 -23.53 10.15
CA TYR A 845 8.63 -24.53 10.54
C TYR A 845 9.24 -25.12 9.27
N VAL A 846 10.42 -25.76 9.36
CA VAL A 846 11.04 -26.46 8.21
C VAL A 846 11.37 -27.90 8.61
N GLU A 847 10.59 -28.86 8.12
CA GLU A 847 10.73 -30.28 8.45
C GLU A 847 11.49 -31.04 7.38
N ASN A 848 12.50 -31.82 7.79
CA ASN A 848 13.24 -32.69 6.89
C ASN A 848 12.49 -34.02 6.65
N ILE A 849 11.72 -34.04 5.56
CA ILE A 849 10.97 -35.21 5.07
C ILE A 849 11.83 -36.19 4.27
N GLY A 850 13.11 -35.87 4.03
CA GLY A 850 14.06 -36.69 3.31
C GLY A 850 14.77 -37.75 4.16
N ASN A 851 15.59 -38.57 3.51
CA ASN A 851 16.43 -39.60 4.15
C ASN A 851 17.91 -39.19 4.34
N THR A 852 18.25 -37.95 3.99
CA THR A 852 19.58 -37.33 4.14
C THR A 852 19.46 -36.05 4.98
N THR A 853 20.55 -35.58 5.57
CA THR A 853 20.57 -34.29 6.27
C THR A 853 20.28 -33.16 5.27
N MET A 854 19.21 -32.43 5.48
CA MET A 854 18.85 -31.24 4.72
C MET A 854 19.80 -30.08 5.08
N ARG A 855 20.18 -29.26 4.09
CA ARG A 855 20.92 -28.01 4.28
C ARG A 855 20.28 -26.88 3.48
N TYR A 856 20.07 -25.74 4.12
CA TYR A 856 19.52 -24.53 3.48
C TYR A 856 20.08 -23.26 4.13
N LEU A 857 19.77 -22.12 3.51
CA LEU A 857 20.13 -20.78 3.96
C LEU A 857 18.84 -20.00 4.28
N GLU A 858 18.69 -19.52 5.51
CA GLU A 858 17.71 -18.49 5.89
C GLU A 858 18.36 -17.11 5.63
N ILE A 859 17.85 -16.28 4.72
CA ILE A 859 18.49 -14.99 4.33
C ILE A 859 17.53 -13.83 4.54
N PHE A 860 18.03 -12.71 5.08
CA PHE A 860 17.21 -11.60 5.59
C PHE A 860 17.76 -10.23 5.20
N LYS A 861 16.86 -9.30 4.83
CA LYS A 861 17.23 -7.90 4.52
C LYS A 861 17.43 -7.05 5.78
N THR A 862 18.50 -7.30 6.53
CA THR A 862 18.78 -6.71 7.85
C THR A 862 20.28 -6.74 8.17
N ASP A 863 20.71 -6.03 9.22
CA ASP A 863 22.09 -6.07 9.72
C ASP A 863 22.29 -7.06 10.89
N ILE A 864 21.20 -7.62 11.45
CA ILE A 864 21.19 -8.57 12.57
C ILE A 864 20.11 -9.64 12.35
N TYR A 865 20.46 -10.92 12.55
CA TYR A 865 19.51 -12.03 12.59
C TYR A 865 18.72 -12.05 13.93
N GLU A 866 17.39 -12.09 13.82
CA GLU A 866 16.45 -12.15 14.95
C GLU A 866 15.25 -13.07 14.63
N ASP A 867 14.89 -13.95 15.56
CA ASP A 867 13.77 -14.89 15.45
C ASP A 867 13.08 -15.12 16.81
N ILE A 868 11.80 -15.52 16.82
CA ILE A 868 11.04 -15.83 18.03
C ILE A 868 10.49 -17.25 17.95
N SER A 869 10.87 -18.08 18.93
CA SER A 869 10.43 -19.48 19.08
C SER A 869 9.09 -19.57 19.78
N LEU A 870 8.19 -20.41 19.25
CA LEU A 870 6.92 -20.74 19.90
C LEU A 870 7.14 -21.48 21.23
N ASN A 871 8.05 -22.46 21.24
CA ASN A 871 8.34 -23.26 22.43
C ASN A 871 8.87 -22.38 23.57
N GLN A 872 9.87 -21.55 23.28
CA GLN A 872 10.44 -20.60 24.25
C GLN A 872 9.43 -19.54 24.71
N TRP A 873 8.56 -19.04 23.82
CA TRP A 873 7.51 -18.09 24.21
C TRP A 873 6.52 -18.71 25.19
N LEU A 874 6.03 -19.93 24.93
CA LEU A 874 5.13 -20.64 25.83
C LEU A 874 5.84 -21.00 27.15
N ALA A 875 7.08 -21.48 27.11
CA ALA A 875 7.88 -21.83 28.29
C ALA A 875 8.19 -20.65 29.24
N LEU A 876 8.14 -19.41 28.72
CA LEU A 876 8.35 -18.17 29.47
C LEU A 876 7.04 -17.41 29.77
N THR A 877 5.90 -17.93 29.30
CA THR A 877 4.55 -17.44 29.65
C THR A 877 4.06 -18.15 30.93
N PRO A 878 3.24 -17.51 31.80
CA PRO A 878 2.73 -18.16 33.00
C PRO A 878 1.97 -19.47 32.67
N PRO A 879 2.25 -20.62 33.34
CA PRO A 879 1.65 -21.92 33.01
C PRO A 879 0.12 -21.90 32.92
N GLU A 880 -0.56 -21.26 33.88
CA GLU A 880 -2.03 -21.12 33.88
C GLU A 880 -2.56 -20.38 32.64
N MET A 881 -1.78 -19.45 32.07
CA MET A 881 -2.14 -18.74 30.85
C MET A 881 -1.97 -19.63 29.62
N VAL A 882 -0.90 -20.43 29.54
CA VAL A 882 -0.71 -21.43 28.47
C VAL A 882 -1.83 -22.47 28.51
N LYS A 883 -2.12 -22.99 29.71
CA LYS A 883 -3.19 -23.95 30.01
C LYS A 883 -4.57 -23.43 29.62
N ALA A 884 -4.87 -22.16 29.92
CA ALA A 884 -6.14 -21.53 29.55
C ALA A 884 -6.33 -21.35 28.02
N HIS A 885 -5.24 -21.24 27.24
CA HIS A 885 -5.32 -21.11 25.77
C HIS A 885 -5.31 -22.47 25.05
N LEU A 886 -4.45 -23.41 25.49
CA LEU A 886 -4.15 -24.65 24.77
C LEU A 886 -4.73 -25.92 25.41
N GLN A 887 -5.23 -25.84 26.65
CA GLN A 887 -5.79 -26.98 27.43
C GLN A 887 -4.83 -28.17 27.63
N LEU A 888 -3.52 -27.94 27.48
CA LEU A 888 -2.46 -28.90 27.80
C LEU A 888 -2.43 -29.18 29.31
N ASP A 889 -2.01 -30.40 29.69
CA ASP A 889 -1.80 -30.75 31.09
C ASP A 889 -0.47 -30.19 31.66
N ASP A 890 -0.33 -30.27 32.98
CA ASP A 890 0.83 -29.71 33.68
C ASP A 890 2.13 -30.48 33.41
N GLU A 891 2.02 -31.74 33.00
CA GLU A 891 3.17 -32.57 32.59
C GLU A 891 3.70 -32.07 31.23
N THR A 892 2.84 -31.96 30.22
CA THR A 892 3.18 -31.39 28.90
C THR A 892 3.72 -29.96 29.02
N ILE A 893 3.11 -29.10 29.84
CA ILE A 893 3.58 -27.73 30.08
C ILE A 893 4.95 -27.71 30.77
N SER A 894 5.27 -28.72 31.60
CA SER A 894 6.59 -28.81 32.25
C SER A 894 7.75 -29.15 31.30
N LEU A 895 7.45 -29.75 30.13
CA LEU A 895 8.42 -30.11 29.10
C LEU A 895 8.78 -28.94 28.16
N LEU A 896 8.08 -27.80 28.26
CA LEU A 896 8.34 -26.62 27.41
C LEU A 896 9.72 -26.00 27.69
N GLN A 897 10.48 -25.74 26.63
CA GLN A 897 11.89 -25.41 26.71
C GLN A 897 12.15 -23.90 26.81
N LYS A 898 12.69 -23.45 27.95
CA LYS A 898 13.03 -22.04 28.22
C LYS A 898 14.27 -21.55 27.48
N VAL A 899 15.10 -22.48 26.99
CA VAL A 899 16.18 -22.24 26.03
C VAL A 899 15.65 -22.62 24.65
N LYS A 900 15.90 -21.77 23.65
CA LYS A 900 15.37 -21.91 22.29
C LYS A 900 15.83 -23.22 21.61
N PRO A 901 14.92 -24.15 21.27
CA PRO A 901 15.25 -25.39 20.58
C PRO A 901 15.31 -25.20 19.05
N ILE A 902 16.28 -24.42 18.58
CA ILE A 902 16.34 -23.87 17.20
C ILE A 902 16.09 -24.96 16.12
N VAL A 903 16.72 -26.13 16.28
CA VAL A 903 16.50 -27.34 15.45
C VAL A 903 16.38 -28.55 16.37
N VAL A 904 15.25 -29.27 16.25
CA VAL A 904 14.83 -30.42 17.07
C VAL A 904 15.08 -31.73 16.32
N GLY A 905 15.49 -32.78 17.04
CA GLY A 905 15.80 -34.09 16.47
C GLY A 905 14.60 -35.05 16.40
N PRO A 906 14.69 -36.13 15.59
CA PRO A 906 13.71 -37.20 15.59
C PRO A 906 13.70 -37.95 16.93
N GLY A 907 12.53 -38.08 17.56
CA GLY A 907 12.34 -38.92 18.75
C GLY A 907 12.70 -38.27 20.08
N GLU A 908 12.63 -36.94 20.20
CA GLU A 908 12.67 -36.23 21.50
C GLU A 908 11.27 -36.18 22.17
N TRP A 909 10.55 -37.31 22.14
CA TRP A 909 9.15 -37.48 22.59
C TRP A 909 9.02 -38.67 23.55
#